data_AF-A0A7V5VYV4-F1
#
_entry.id   AF-A0A7V5VYV4-F1
#
_cell.length_a   1.000
_cell.length_b   1.000
_cell.length_c   1.000
_cell.angle_alpha   90.00
_cell.angle_beta   90.00
_cell.angle_gamma   90.00
#
_symmetry.space_group_name_H-M   'P 1'
#
loop_
_entity.id
_entity.type
_entity.pdbx_description
1 polymer ?
#
loop_
_entity_poly.entity_id
_entity_poly.type
_entity_poly.pdbx_seq_one_letter_code
_entity_poly.pdbx_strand_id
1 'polypeptide(L)'
;MKSIIFIALFLLFNIKLHSQYNCLFQHYSTDNGLSHGSIITMIKDSKGFIWIATWDGLNRFDGYSFKSYKSRPGDNLSLTSNRFGQIVEDKWGFLWLKTYDSKFYRFDKRKEIFETFLSNDTFNNESIIFENIYIAKNGDIWLTTSNAGLFRIITDTTNFKLKVFHYFENNHPSFNISGNNIKSIFEDSQKNIWILSDKGIDCLIQNNDIIIKRTFDSATNKIFHNFLFNTYYEFDTNLYFGTQNGFIVIYNKRLQKTLIVDFSNHYKISGIEKFDDNKLIIATYGNGMFIFDIEKNKIVKHINHELIKYINSIYIDRKKNVWCETEKSGVVKVSSDFKNVKHYVQEVDVTPAIQVRTTCGFFEDENDVLWVIMKNGGFGYYSNKTDAIEYFYNKPGSIDKKMSNYVICFIKDTTGVLWLSTYFKGIEKITFLDTKFRYYKLNNNAKDRITNEVRCLFEDRKERLWASTKDGKIYIIGKNNKVIKTFFIKAEPTGVAYSIIQDKNGQIWIGTKGQGLFKVIGNYDNLDITFEQYRNNPFDNNSLSNNNIYSILEDTKGRIWIGTYGGGINLMLNQNGKIIFKNFNNSFFNYPKYKGNQIRYLLQDAKENIWVATTKGLILFNPNNNDFDNYKFFHYEKIPGNAQSLGSNDIIKIF
;
A
#
# COMPACT_ATOMS: atom_id res chain seq x y z
N MET A 1 50.51 -32.76 -18.54
CA MET A 1 49.26 -32.81 -19.35
C MET A 1 48.03 -33.31 -18.60
N LYS A 2 48.11 -34.33 -17.72
CA LYS A 2 46.92 -34.87 -17.00
C LYS A 2 46.21 -33.87 -16.07
N SER A 3 46.93 -32.92 -15.46
CA SER A 3 46.33 -31.93 -14.54
C SER A 3 45.56 -30.80 -15.24
N ILE A 4 45.87 -30.50 -16.51
CA ILE A 4 45.17 -29.46 -17.29
C ILE A 4 43.80 -29.97 -17.78
N ILE A 5 43.69 -31.27 -18.04
CA ILE A 5 42.44 -31.92 -18.47
C ILE A 5 41.40 -31.91 -17.32
N PHE A 6 41.84 -32.04 -16.06
CA PHE A 6 40.93 -31.97 -14.90
C PHE A 6 40.35 -30.56 -14.67
N ILE A 7 41.13 -29.51 -14.93
CA ILE A 7 40.66 -28.12 -14.81
C ILE A 7 39.71 -27.77 -15.97
N ALA A 8 39.98 -28.27 -17.17
CA ALA A 8 39.08 -28.12 -18.32
C ALA A 8 37.76 -28.88 -18.15
N LEU A 9 37.75 -30.04 -17.47
CA LEU A 9 36.54 -30.77 -17.10
C LEU A 9 35.69 -30.05 -16.05
N PHE A 10 36.32 -29.31 -15.13
CA PHE A 10 35.59 -28.48 -14.14
C PHE A 10 34.93 -27.26 -14.78
N LEU A 11 35.51 -26.71 -15.85
CA LEU A 11 34.95 -25.58 -16.61
C LEU A 11 33.77 -25.98 -17.52
N LEU A 12 33.54 -27.27 -17.76
CA LEU A 12 32.37 -27.78 -18.51
C LEU A 12 31.11 -27.93 -17.65
N PHE A 13 31.23 -27.84 -16.32
CA PHE A 13 30.08 -27.71 -15.44
C PHE A 13 29.67 -26.23 -15.36
N ASN A 14 28.78 -25.82 -16.27
CA ASN A 14 27.98 -24.62 -16.08
C ASN A 14 27.05 -24.82 -14.87
N ILE A 15 27.57 -24.63 -13.66
CA ILE A 15 26.74 -24.50 -12.47
C ILE A 15 25.99 -23.18 -12.66
N LYS A 16 24.71 -23.28 -13.03
CA LYS A 16 23.79 -22.13 -13.03
C LYS A 16 23.58 -21.70 -11.58
N LEU A 17 24.47 -20.85 -11.07
CA LEU A 17 24.25 -20.13 -9.83
C LEU A 17 23.04 -19.23 -10.02
N HIS A 18 21.90 -19.62 -9.46
CA HIS A 18 20.76 -18.73 -9.32
C HIS A 18 21.04 -17.85 -8.12
N SER A 19 21.17 -16.54 -8.35
CA SER A 19 21.20 -15.60 -7.24
C SER A 19 19.86 -15.66 -6.53
N GLN A 20 19.86 -16.02 -5.24
CA GLN A 20 18.70 -15.82 -4.38
C GLN A 20 18.33 -14.33 -4.39
N TYR A 21 17.06 -14.03 -4.15
CA TYR A 21 16.66 -12.65 -3.91
C TYR A 21 17.48 -12.10 -2.76
N ASN A 22 18.08 -10.93 -2.97
CA ASN A 22 18.76 -10.22 -1.89
C ASN A 22 17.69 -9.64 -0.97
N CYS A 23 17.44 -10.29 0.16
CA CYS A 23 16.39 -9.89 1.08
C CYS A 23 16.82 -10.07 2.54
N LEU A 24 16.19 -9.30 3.41
CA LEU A 24 16.35 -9.40 4.86
C LEU A 24 15.13 -10.10 5.45
N PHE A 25 15.38 -11.11 6.28
CA PHE A 25 14.36 -11.81 7.06
C PHE A 25 14.33 -11.28 8.48
N GLN A 26 13.13 -11.01 8.98
CA GLN A 26 12.85 -10.75 10.38
C GLN A 26 11.71 -11.65 10.81
N HIS A 27 11.98 -12.53 11.77
CA HIS A 27 11.01 -13.47 12.31
C HIS A 27 10.33 -12.89 13.54
N TYR A 28 9.02 -13.07 13.64
CA TYR A 28 8.21 -12.70 14.79
C TYR A 28 7.39 -13.87 15.31
N SER A 29 7.60 -14.23 16.57
CA SER A 29 6.92 -15.32 17.27
C SER A 29 6.22 -14.84 18.55
N THR A 30 5.75 -15.78 19.37
CA THR A 30 5.25 -15.51 20.72
C THR A 30 6.26 -14.82 21.61
N ASP A 31 7.56 -15.05 21.39
CA ASP A 31 8.65 -14.41 22.14
C ASP A 31 8.72 -12.90 21.88
N ASN A 32 8.16 -12.44 20.76
CA ASN A 32 8.08 -11.03 20.40
C ASN A 32 6.76 -10.37 20.84
N GLY A 33 5.83 -11.13 21.43
CA GLY A 33 4.54 -10.64 21.90
C GLY A 33 3.35 -10.99 21.00
N LEU A 34 3.55 -11.81 19.96
CA LEU A 34 2.43 -12.38 19.20
C LEU A 34 1.62 -13.33 20.10
N SER A 35 0.29 -13.26 20.07
CA SER A 35 -0.52 -14.06 21.00
C SER A 35 -0.50 -15.57 20.75
N HIS A 36 -0.26 -16.00 19.52
CA HIS A 36 -0.14 -17.42 19.15
C HIS A 36 0.62 -17.59 17.82
N GLY A 37 1.38 -18.70 17.66
CA GLY A 37 2.19 -18.97 16.47
C GLY A 37 1.43 -19.43 15.22
N SER A 38 0.12 -19.71 15.35
CA SER A 38 -0.77 -20.11 14.26
C SER A 38 -1.58 -18.92 13.78
N ILE A 39 -1.13 -18.32 12.68
CA ILE A 39 -1.79 -17.20 12.02
C ILE A 39 -2.83 -17.76 11.04
N ILE A 40 -4.02 -17.16 11.04
CA ILE A 40 -5.08 -17.47 10.07
C ILE A 40 -5.08 -16.44 8.94
N THR A 41 -5.07 -15.16 9.28
CA THR A 41 -5.10 -14.07 8.30
C THR A 41 -4.38 -12.83 8.81
N MET A 42 -3.95 -11.99 7.88
CA MET A 42 -3.30 -10.71 8.16
C MET A 42 -3.84 -9.64 7.21
N ILE A 43 -3.96 -8.42 7.70
CA ILE A 43 -4.22 -7.23 6.88
C ILE A 43 -3.31 -6.08 7.31
N LYS A 44 -3.07 -5.15 6.40
CA LYS A 44 -2.53 -3.83 6.73
C LYS A 44 -3.70 -2.85 6.75
N ASP A 45 -3.86 -2.12 7.84
CA ASP A 45 -4.92 -1.12 7.94
C ASP A 45 -4.56 0.20 7.24
N SER A 46 -5.56 1.06 7.09
CA SER A 46 -5.48 2.40 6.48
C SER A 46 -4.47 3.34 7.16
N LYS A 47 -4.06 3.05 8.40
CA LYS A 47 -3.06 3.82 9.16
C LYS A 47 -1.67 3.19 9.09
N GLY A 48 -1.54 2.02 8.47
CA GLY A 48 -0.28 1.30 8.27
C GLY A 48 0.05 0.26 9.33
N PHE A 49 -0.83 0.02 10.31
CA PHE A 49 -0.65 -1.06 11.28
C PHE A 49 -0.92 -2.42 10.63
N ILE A 50 -0.18 -3.44 11.04
CA ILE A 50 -0.46 -4.82 10.63
C ILE A 50 -1.36 -5.46 11.68
N TRP A 51 -2.50 -5.99 11.25
CA TRP A 51 -3.44 -6.72 12.08
C TRP A 51 -3.40 -8.20 11.74
N ILE A 52 -3.27 -9.03 12.76
CA ILE A 52 -3.04 -10.48 12.62
C ILE A 52 -4.08 -11.23 13.45
N ALA A 53 -4.87 -12.06 12.78
CA ALA A 53 -5.75 -13.02 13.43
C ALA A 53 -4.97 -14.30 13.69
N THR A 54 -4.94 -14.73 14.94
CA THR A 54 -4.32 -15.99 15.34
C THR A 54 -5.36 -16.96 15.90
N TRP A 55 -4.95 -18.18 16.22
CA TRP A 55 -5.81 -19.14 16.93
C TRP A 55 -6.26 -18.67 18.32
N ASP A 56 -5.51 -17.77 18.96
CA ASP A 56 -5.83 -17.26 20.29
C ASP A 56 -5.55 -15.75 20.38
N GLY A 57 -6.35 -14.97 19.67
CA GLY A 57 -6.37 -13.51 19.77
C GLY A 57 -6.09 -12.77 18.47
N LEU A 58 -6.51 -11.51 18.47
CA LEU A 58 -6.19 -10.52 17.44
C LEU A 58 -4.95 -9.74 17.88
N ASN A 59 -3.99 -9.52 16.99
CA ASN A 59 -2.77 -8.79 17.30
C ASN A 59 -2.63 -7.57 16.40
N ARG A 60 -2.23 -6.44 16.99
CA ARG A 60 -1.78 -5.25 16.26
C ARG A 60 -0.28 -5.15 16.36
N PHE A 61 0.39 -4.95 15.23
CA PHE A 61 1.82 -4.67 15.14
C PHE A 61 2.04 -3.26 14.60
N ASP A 62 2.83 -2.45 15.33
CA ASP A 62 3.10 -1.04 15.04
C ASP A 62 4.43 -0.77 14.33
N GLY A 63 5.16 -1.83 13.98
CA GLY A 63 6.52 -1.73 13.45
C GLY A 63 7.60 -2.11 14.46
N TYR A 64 7.27 -2.08 15.76
CA TYR A 64 8.20 -2.34 16.86
C TYR A 64 7.69 -3.41 17.84
N SER A 65 6.41 -3.34 18.20
CA SER A 65 5.80 -4.16 19.26
C SER A 65 4.44 -4.71 18.87
N PHE A 66 4.08 -5.84 19.48
CA PHE A 66 2.75 -6.44 19.35
C PHE A 66 1.87 -6.06 20.54
N LYS A 67 0.59 -5.83 20.24
CA LYS A 67 -0.48 -5.74 21.23
C LYS A 67 -1.59 -6.73 20.90
N SER A 68 -1.88 -7.63 21.84
CA SER A 68 -2.89 -8.67 21.69
C SER A 68 -4.23 -8.30 22.31
N TYR A 69 -5.33 -8.61 21.63
CA TYR A 69 -6.71 -8.44 22.07
C TYR A 69 -7.41 -9.80 22.06
N LYS A 70 -7.86 -10.26 23.22
CA LYS A 70 -8.54 -11.55 23.43
C LYS A 70 -9.34 -11.53 24.73
N SER A 71 -10.41 -12.32 24.80
CA SER A 71 -11.20 -12.50 26.01
C SER A 71 -10.47 -13.36 27.05
N ARG A 72 -10.78 -13.11 28.31
CA ARG A 72 -10.26 -13.77 29.51
C ARG A 72 -11.40 -13.97 30.51
N PRO A 73 -11.34 -15.03 31.34
CA PRO A 73 -12.32 -15.21 32.42
C PRO A 73 -12.44 -13.95 33.31
N GLY A 74 -13.67 -13.48 33.50
CA GLY A 74 -13.99 -12.31 34.34
C GLY A 74 -13.88 -10.95 33.65
N ASP A 75 -13.59 -10.89 32.35
CA ASP A 75 -13.71 -9.64 31.59
C ASP A 75 -15.16 -9.31 31.19
N ASN A 76 -15.36 -8.08 30.73
CA ASN A 76 -16.65 -7.58 30.26
C ASN A 76 -16.77 -7.62 28.72
N LEU A 77 -15.93 -8.41 28.03
CA LEU A 77 -15.97 -8.49 26.57
C LEU A 77 -17.11 -9.43 26.13
N SER A 78 -17.86 -9.02 25.12
CA SER A 78 -18.91 -9.85 24.49
C SER A 78 -18.37 -10.93 23.55
N LEU A 79 -17.05 -11.08 23.48
CA LEU A 79 -16.35 -12.00 22.58
C LEU A 79 -16.44 -13.43 23.11
N THR A 80 -17.10 -14.32 22.36
CA THR A 80 -17.29 -15.72 22.74
C THR A 80 -16.16 -16.65 22.30
N SER A 81 -15.29 -16.19 21.37
CA SER A 81 -14.16 -16.98 20.87
C SER A 81 -12.96 -16.10 20.55
N ASN A 82 -11.78 -16.54 20.99
CA ASN A 82 -10.50 -15.91 20.66
C ASN A 82 -9.94 -16.34 19.30
N ARG A 83 -10.58 -17.30 18.63
CA ARG A 83 -10.13 -17.82 17.35
C ARG A 83 -10.75 -17.03 16.22
N PHE A 84 -9.98 -16.10 15.66
CA PHE A 84 -10.41 -15.25 14.56
C PHE A 84 -10.07 -15.88 13.21
N GLY A 85 -11.04 -15.85 12.28
CA GLY A 85 -10.95 -16.45 10.95
C GLY A 85 -10.77 -15.44 9.82
N GLN A 86 -11.37 -14.26 9.94
CA GLN A 86 -11.33 -13.22 8.90
C GLN A 86 -11.21 -11.84 9.53
N ILE A 87 -10.47 -10.94 8.89
CA ILE A 87 -10.38 -9.52 9.25
C ILE A 87 -10.65 -8.70 7.99
N VAL A 88 -11.53 -7.70 8.10
CA VAL A 88 -11.74 -6.68 7.06
C VAL A 88 -11.81 -5.31 7.71
N GLU A 89 -11.18 -4.29 7.12
CA GLU A 89 -11.34 -2.91 7.58
C GLU A 89 -12.46 -2.21 6.79
N ASP A 90 -13.36 -1.51 7.49
CA ASP A 90 -14.39 -0.70 6.84
C ASP A 90 -13.91 0.73 6.51
N LYS A 91 -14.71 1.48 5.75
CA LYS A 91 -14.32 2.84 5.33
C LYS A 91 -14.14 3.84 6.48
N TRP A 92 -14.64 3.51 7.67
CA TRP A 92 -14.56 4.34 8.87
C TRP A 92 -13.38 3.95 9.77
N GLY A 93 -12.64 2.91 9.38
CA GLY A 93 -11.47 2.38 10.07
C GLY A 93 -11.83 1.44 11.23
N PHE A 94 -13.04 0.89 11.30
CA PHE A 94 -13.31 -0.23 12.22
C PHE A 94 -12.86 -1.53 11.57
N LEU A 95 -12.49 -2.51 12.40
CA LEU A 95 -12.23 -3.86 11.92
C LEU A 95 -13.48 -4.72 12.12
N TRP A 96 -13.82 -5.50 11.11
CA TRP A 96 -14.84 -6.52 11.15
C TRP A 96 -14.17 -7.88 11.20
N LEU A 97 -14.56 -8.67 12.19
CA LEU A 97 -13.87 -9.87 12.59
C LEU A 97 -14.85 -11.04 12.60
N LYS A 98 -14.58 -12.07 11.79
CA LYS A 98 -15.30 -13.35 11.89
C LYS A 98 -14.59 -14.26 12.89
N THR A 99 -15.31 -14.80 13.86
CA THR A 99 -14.80 -15.80 14.80
C THR A 99 -15.15 -17.23 14.35
N TYR A 100 -14.49 -18.23 14.92
CA TYR A 100 -14.62 -19.63 14.51
C TYR A 100 -16.00 -20.25 14.84
N ASP A 101 -16.73 -19.66 15.79
CA ASP A 101 -18.12 -19.97 16.12
C ASP A 101 -19.13 -19.27 15.18
N SER A 102 -18.66 -18.85 13.99
CA SER A 102 -19.48 -18.25 12.92
C SER A 102 -20.19 -16.96 13.32
N LYS A 103 -19.61 -16.17 14.22
CA LYS A 103 -20.10 -14.83 14.59
C LYS A 103 -19.22 -13.72 14.00
N PHE A 104 -19.80 -12.52 13.91
CA PHE A 104 -19.07 -11.32 13.53
C PHE A 104 -19.03 -10.31 14.69
N TYR A 105 -17.90 -9.63 14.80
CA TYR A 105 -17.68 -8.54 15.75
C TYR A 105 -17.13 -7.34 15.02
N ARG A 106 -17.53 -6.14 15.45
CA ARG A 106 -16.85 -4.90 15.05
C ARG A 106 -15.87 -4.50 16.15
N PHE A 107 -14.64 -4.20 15.79
CA PHE A 107 -13.60 -3.76 16.72
C PHE A 107 -13.27 -2.28 16.49
N ASP A 108 -13.52 -1.46 17.50
CA ASP A 108 -13.15 -0.05 17.51
C ASP A 108 -11.68 0.09 17.86
N LYS A 109 -10.84 0.39 16.86
CA LYS A 109 -9.38 0.57 17.04
C LYS A 109 -9.01 1.73 17.96
N ARG A 110 -9.92 2.69 18.18
CA ARG A 110 -9.70 3.92 18.96
C ARG A 110 -9.97 3.68 20.43
N LYS A 111 -11.04 2.94 20.72
CA LYS A 111 -11.44 2.55 22.09
C LYS A 111 -10.88 1.19 22.51
N GLU A 112 -10.40 0.40 21.55
CA GLU A 112 -9.89 -0.96 21.71
C GLU A 112 -10.92 -1.93 22.31
N ILE A 113 -12.16 -1.83 21.87
CA ILE A 113 -13.29 -2.65 22.34
C ILE A 113 -13.94 -3.43 21.19
N PHE A 114 -14.45 -4.62 21.51
CA PHE A 114 -15.31 -5.40 20.63
C PHE A 114 -16.77 -5.01 20.84
N GLU A 115 -17.48 -4.79 19.75
CA GLU A 115 -18.89 -4.41 19.71
C GLU A 115 -19.67 -5.50 18.97
N THR A 116 -20.77 -5.94 19.58
CA THR A 116 -21.77 -6.79 18.93
C THR A 116 -22.81 -5.90 18.24
N PHE A 117 -23.39 -6.41 17.16
CA PHE A 117 -24.46 -5.71 16.43
C PHE A 117 -25.84 -6.37 16.62
N LEU A 118 -25.88 -7.61 17.09
CA LEU A 118 -27.11 -8.30 17.47
C LEU A 118 -27.26 -8.37 18.99
N SER A 119 -28.50 -8.22 19.45
CA SER A 119 -28.91 -8.51 20.82
C SER A 119 -29.30 -9.97 21.02
N ASN A 120 -29.71 -10.65 19.95
CA ASN A 120 -30.03 -12.07 19.93
C ASN A 120 -29.43 -12.73 18.67
N ASP A 121 -28.72 -13.84 18.86
CA ASP A 121 -28.00 -14.55 17.79
C ASP A 121 -28.77 -15.79 17.29
N THR A 122 -30.08 -15.85 17.53
CA THR A 122 -30.93 -16.97 17.09
C THR A 122 -31.94 -16.55 16.03
N PHE A 123 -32.15 -17.41 15.03
CA PHE A 123 -33.21 -17.31 14.02
C PHE A 123 -33.95 -18.65 13.98
N ASN A 124 -35.29 -18.64 14.12
CA ASN A 124 -36.11 -19.85 14.22
C ASN A 124 -35.62 -20.87 15.27
N ASN A 125 -35.22 -20.39 16.45
CA ASN A 125 -34.64 -21.19 17.55
C ASN A 125 -33.30 -21.88 17.27
N GLU A 126 -32.65 -21.56 16.14
CA GLU A 126 -31.30 -22.03 15.81
C GLU A 126 -30.31 -20.87 15.83
N SER A 127 -29.04 -21.15 16.12
CA SER A 127 -27.99 -20.13 16.04
C SER A 127 -27.77 -19.67 14.59
N ILE A 128 -27.63 -18.36 14.39
CA ILE A 128 -27.32 -17.78 13.08
C ILE A 128 -25.88 -18.14 12.72
N ILE A 129 -25.68 -18.71 11.52
CA ILE A 129 -24.36 -19.08 11.02
C ILE A 129 -23.95 -18.06 9.96
N PHE A 130 -23.09 -17.11 10.34
CA PHE A 130 -22.55 -16.14 9.40
C PHE A 130 -21.45 -16.75 8.52
N GLU A 131 -21.48 -16.43 7.23
CA GLU A 131 -20.56 -17.00 6.24
C GLU A 131 -19.53 -15.97 5.77
N ASN A 132 -19.96 -14.87 5.18
CA ASN A 132 -19.08 -13.88 4.58
C ASN A 132 -19.51 -12.45 4.91
N ILE A 133 -18.57 -11.53 4.75
CA ILE A 133 -18.77 -10.08 4.83
C ILE A 133 -18.48 -9.46 3.47
N TYR A 134 -19.34 -8.53 3.05
CA TYR A 134 -19.19 -7.71 1.86
C TYR A 134 -19.32 -6.23 2.23
N ILE A 135 -18.35 -5.41 1.83
CA ILE A 135 -18.36 -3.96 2.07
C ILE A 135 -18.77 -3.27 0.77
N ALA A 136 -19.97 -2.70 0.76
CA ALA A 136 -20.45 -1.94 -0.39
C ALA A 136 -19.69 -0.61 -0.53
N LYS A 137 -19.65 -0.05 -1.75
CA LYS A 137 -18.94 1.21 -2.05
C LYS A 137 -19.42 2.40 -1.22
N ASN A 138 -20.68 2.39 -0.80
CA ASN A 138 -21.24 3.42 0.09
C ASN A 138 -20.75 3.29 1.55
N GLY A 139 -20.11 2.18 1.91
CA GLY A 139 -19.62 1.85 3.26
C GLY A 139 -20.56 0.96 4.08
N ASP A 140 -21.68 0.51 3.52
CA ASP A 140 -22.57 -0.43 4.18
C ASP A 140 -21.92 -1.82 4.26
N ILE A 141 -22.15 -2.49 5.36
CA ILE A 141 -21.64 -3.83 5.62
C ILE A 141 -22.77 -4.82 5.40
N TRP A 142 -22.54 -5.81 4.56
CA TRP A 142 -23.48 -6.90 4.29
C TRP A 142 -22.89 -8.20 4.81
N LEU A 143 -23.61 -8.89 5.69
CA LEU A 143 -23.22 -10.18 6.24
C LEU A 143 -24.15 -11.27 5.72
N THR A 144 -23.58 -12.27 5.06
CA THR A 144 -24.31 -13.42 4.54
C THR A 144 -24.41 -14.52 5.58
N THR A 145 -25.48 -15.32 5.54
CA THR A 145 -25.67 -16.45 6.45
C THR A 145 -26.07 -17.72 5.69
N SER A 146 -25.85 -18.88 6.30
CA SER A 146 -26.27 -20.16 5.72
C SER A 146 -27.72 -20.54 6.04
N ASN A 147 -28.35 -19.90 7.03
CA ASN A 147 -29.67 -20.28 7.55
C ASN A 147 -30.64 -19.11 7.85
N ALA A 148 -30.17 -17.86 7.85
CA ALA A 148 -30.95 -16.71 8.34
C ALA A 148 -30.99 -15.53 7.35
N GLY A 149 -30.79 -15.77 6.05
CA GLY A 149 -30.79 -14.71 5.05
C GLY A 149 -29.57 -13.80 5.15
N LEU A 150 -29.79 -12.49 5.16
CA LEU A 150 -28.76 -11.47 4.98
C LEU A 150 -28.94 -10.32 5.96
N PHE A 151 -27.84 -9.79 6.50
CA PHE A 151 -27.86 -8.61 7.37
C PHE A 151 -27.16 -7.44 6.68
N ARG A 152 -27.82 -6.29 6.62
CA ARG A 152 -27.22 -5.01 6.23
C ARG A 152 -26.97 -4.19 7.48
N ILE A 153 -25.77 -3.67 7.63
CA ILE A 153 -25.37 -2.87 8.77
C ILE A 153 -24.86 -1.52 8.26
N ILE A 154 -25.47 -0.46 8.78
CA ILE A 154 -25.12 0.93 8.46
C ILE A 154 -24.50 1.56 9.71
N THR A 155 -23.36 2.21 9.53
CA THR A 155 -22.70 2.97 10.59
C THR A 155 -23.13 4.45 10.51
N ASP A 156 -23.73 4.96 11.59
CA ASP A 156 -24.06 6.38 11.72
C ASP A 156 -22.79 7.23 11.74
N THR A 157 -22.68 8.20 10.84
CA THR A 157 -21.45 8.99 10.68
C THR A 157 -21.15 9.96 11.82
N THR A 158 -22.15 10.28 12.65
CA THR A 158 -22.01 11.27 13.73
C THR A 158 -21.55 10.63 15.03
N ASN A 159 -22.07 9.44 15.35
CA ASN A 159 -21.84 8.78 16.63
C ASN A 159 -21.30 7.34 16.50
N PHE A 160 -21.13 6.86 15.26
CA PHE A 160 -20.66 5.52 14.91
C PHE A 160 -21.53 4.37 15.41
N LYS A 161 -22.77 4.60 15.88
CA LYS A 161 -23.69 3.53 16.23
C LYS A 161 -24.15 2.74 15.01
N LEU A 162 -24.45 1.47 15.23
CA LEU A 162 -24.89 0.54 14.19
C LEU A 162 -26.41 0.54 14.05
N LYS A 163 -26.90 0.62 12.81
CA LYS A 163 -28.27 0.29 12.45
C LYS A 163 -28.25 -1.01 11.65
N VAL A 164 -29.04 -1.99 12.07
CA VAL A 164 -29.06 -3.33 11.50
C VAL A 164 -30.41 -3.58 10.81
N PHE A 165 -30.36 -4.07 9.58
CA PHE A 165 -31.52 -4.49 8.81
C PHE A 165 -31.36 -5.97 8.45
N HIS A 166 -32.41 -6.74 8.67
CA HIS A 166 -32.41 -8.18 8.46
C HIS A 166 -33.33 -8.54 7.30
N TYR A 167 -32.75 -9.08 6.24
CA TYR A 167 -33.44 -9.54 5.04
C TYR A 167 -33.55 -11.05 5.07
N PHE A 168 -34.76 -11.59 5.07
CA PHE A 168 -35.00 -13.03 5.12
C PHE A 168 -36.32 -13.38 4.43
N GLU A 169 -36.52 -14.67 4.17
CA GLU A 169 -37.69 -15.20 3.50
C GLU A 169 -38.97 -15.03 4.34
N ASN A 170 -40.06 -14.63 3.69
CA ASN A 170 -41.36 -14.36 4.31
C ASN A 170 -41.33 -13.24 5.36
N ASN A 171 -40.34 -12.34 5.26
CA ASN A 171 -40.30 -11.12 6.05
C ASN A 171 -41.25 -10.05 5.48
N HIS A 172 -41.28 -8.87 6.11
CA HIS A 172 -41.95 -7.67 5.60
C HIS A 172 -41.59 -7.43 4.12
N PRO A 173 -42.52 -6.98 3.26
CA PRO A 173 -42.29 -6.81 1.81
C PRO A 173 -41.03 -6.03 1.44
N SER A 174 -40.68 -5.00 2.21
CA SER A 174 -39.46 -4.20 2.01
C SER A 174 -38.14 -4.93 2.32
N PHE A 175 -38.18 -6.02 3.09
CA PHE A 175 -37.02 -6.79 3.56
C PHE A 175 -37.09 -8.27 3.15
N ASN A 176 -38.02 -8.62 2.25
CA ASN A 176 -38.20 -9.99 1.82
C ASN A 176 -37.19 -10.39 0.74
N ILE A 177 -36.57 -11.55 0.90
CA ILE A 177 -35.73 -12.22 -0.11
C ILE A 177 -36.27 -13.63 -0.34
N SER A 178 -35.87 -14.27 -1.44
CA SER A 178 -36.39 -15.56 -1.87
C SER A 178 -35.87 -16.73 -1.04
N GLY A 179 -34.66 -16.66 -0.49
CA GLY A 179 -34.04 -17.77 0.24
C GLY A 179 -33.12 -17.32 1.37
N ASN A 180 -32.96 -18.19 2.37
CA ASN A 180 -32.23 -17.90 3.60
C ASN A 180 -30.79 -18.44 3.61
N ASN A 181 -30.40 -19.31 2.67
CA ASN A 181 -29.03 -19.80 2.56
C ASN A 181 -28.30 -19.02 1.47
N ILE A 182 -27.54 -18.01 1.88
CA ILE A 182 -26.90 -17.07 0.97
C ILE A 182 -25.52 -17.59 0.59
N LYS A 183 -25.33 -17.87 -0.70
CA LYS A 183 -24.05 -18.34 -1.25
C LYS A 183 -23.09 -17.20 -1.55
N SER A 184 -23.59 -16.13 -2.14
CA SER A 184 -22.76 -14.98 -2.50
C SER A 184 -23.61 -13.71 -2.63
N ILE A 185 -22.94 -12.58 -2.46
CA ILE A 185 -23.48 -11.24 -2.67
C ILE A 185 -22.46 -10.41 -3.44
N PHE A 186 -22.93 -9.47 -4.26
CA PHE A 186 -22.07 -8.47 -4.90
C PHE A 186 -22.81 -7.19 -5.24
N GLU A 187 -22.06 -6.10 -5.42
CA GLU A 187 -22.56 -4.83 -5.91
C GLU A 187 -22.19 -4.66 -7.39
N ASP A 188 -23.18 -4.37 -8.23
CA ASP A 188 -22.94 -4.11 -9.66
C ASP A 188 -22.44 -2.67 -9.92
N SER A 189 -22.12 -2.36 -11.18
CA SER A 189 -21.66 -1.04 -11.61
C SER A 189 -22.70 0.08 -11.38
N GLN A 190 -23.98 -0.27 -11.22
CA GLN A 190 -25.10 0.63 -10.96
C GLN A 190 -25.42 0.75 -9.46
N LYS A 191 -24.61 0.14 -8.58
CA LYS A 191 -24.80 0.09 -7.11
C LYS A 191 -26.02 -0.74 -6.67
N ASN A 192 -26.53 -1.64 -7.51
CA ASN A 192 -27.52 -2.62 -7.08
C ASN A 192 -26.81 -3.78 -6.37
N ILE A 193 -27.45 -4.34 -5.36
CA ILE A 193 -26.92 -5.46 -4.59
C ILE A 193 -27.58 -6.75 -5.07
N TRP A 194 -26.80 -7.66 -5.63
CA TRP A 194 -27.26 -8.93 -6.16
C TRP A 194 -26.97 -10.06 -5.17
N ILE A 195 -27.96 -10.92 -4.95
CA ILE A 195 -27.94 -11.97 -3.93
C ILE A 195 -28.15 -13.32 -4.62
N LEU A 196 -27.20 -14.23 -4.45
CA LEU A 196 -27.31 -15.62 -4.89
C LEU A 196 -27.64 -16.48 -3.68
N SER A 197 -28.85 -17.05 -3.64
CA SER A 197 -29.35 -17.92 -2.56
C SER A 197 -29.59 -19.35 -3.04
N ASP A 198 -30.00 -20.22 -2.11
CA ASP A 198 -30.54 -21.55 -2.37
C ASP A 198 -31.87 -21.56 -3.12
N LYS A 199 -32.48 -20.40 -3.36
CA LYS A 199 -33.73 -20.24 -4.12
C LYS A 199 -33.60 -19.33 -5.34
N GLY A 200 -32.36 -19.09 -5.79
CA GLY A 200 -32.10 -18.35 -7.03
C GLY A 200 -31.45 -16.99 -6.79
N ILE A 201 -31.78 -16.02 -7.65
CA ILE A 201 -31.21 -14.67 -7.62
C ILE A 201 -32.25 -13.63 -7.23
N ASP A 202 -31.87 -12.78 -6.29
CA ASP A 202 -32.54 -11.52 -5.99
C ASP A 202 -31.64 -10.32 -6.29
N CYS A 203 -32.26 -9.18 -6.59
CA CYS A 203 -31.57 -7.91 -6.75
C CYS A 203 -32.24 -6.88 -5.85
N LEU A 204 -31.45 -6.24 -5.00
CA LEU A 204 -31.88 -5.15 -4.14
C LEU A 204 -31.42 -3.82 -4.74
N ILE A 205 -32.34 -2.86 -4.80
CA ILE A 205 -32.12 -1.54 -5.37
C ILE A 205 -32.44 -0.46 -4.35
N GLN A 206 -31.71 0.65 -4.43
CA GLN A 206 -32.01 1.84 -3.64
C GLN A 206 -33.25 2.52 -4.25
N ASN A 207 -34.26 2.77 -3.41
CA ASN A 207 -35.44 3.57 -3.73
C ASN A 207 -35.63 4.62 -2.63
N ASN A 208 -35.31 5.89 -2.93
CA ASN A 208 -35.19 6.96 -1.94
C ASN A 208 -34.21 6.57 -0.82
N ASP A 209 -34.65 6.56 0.44
CA ASP A 209 -33.82 6.19 1.60
C ASP A 209 -33.89 4.68 1.94
N ILE A 210 -34.74 3.91 1.26
CA ILE A 210 -34.93 2.48 1.54
C ILE A 210 -34.34 1.61 0.43
N ILE A 211 -33.88 0.41 0.82
CA ILE A 211 -33.51 -0.63 -0.15
C ILE A 211 -34.68 -1.59 -0.27
N ILE A 212 -35.11 -1.85 -1.51
CA ILE A 212 -36.21 -2.76 -1.84
C ILE A 212 -35.77 -3.83 -2.83
N LYS A 213 -36.48 -4.95 -2.85
CA LYS A 213 -36.31 -5.99 -3.87
C LYS A 213 -36.81 -5.49 -5.24
N ARG A 214 -36.00 -5.65 -6.28
CA ARG A 214 -36.35 -5.33 -7.67
C ARG A 214 -37.37 -6.34 -8.19
N THR A 215 -38.39 -5.83 -8.88
CA THR A 215 -39.33 -6.66 -9.64
C THR A 215 -38.82 -6.86 -11.06
N PHE A 216 -38.72 -8.11 -11.50
CA PHE A 216 -38.37 -8.47 -12.88
C PHE A 216 -39.62 -8.88 -13.66
N ASP A 217 -39.54 -8.88 -14.99
CA ASP A 217 -40.59 -9.48 -15.82
C ASP A 217 -40.77 -10.98 -15.53
N SER A 218 -41.93 -11.53 -15.87
CA SER A 218 -42.28 -12.93 -15.54
C SER A 218 -41.28 -13.95 -16.09
N ALA A 219 -40.74 -13.73 -17.30
CA ALA A 219 -39.78 -14.65 -17.93
C ALA A 219 -38.43 -14.61 -17.20
N THR A 220 -37.90 -13.41 -16.97
CA THR A 220 -36.64 -13.21 -16.23
C THR A 220 -36.75 -13.73 -14.80
N ASN A 221 -37.85 -13.41 -14.10
CA ASN A 221 -38.09 -13.86 -12.74
C ASN A 221 -38.14 -15.39 -12.65
N LYS A 222 -38.80 -16.05 -13.61
CA LYS A 222 -38.84 -17.52 -13.70
C LYS A 222 -37.43 -18.09 -13.88
N ILE A 223 -36.61 -17.52 -14.75
CA ILE A 223 -35.23 -17.99 -14.97
C ILE A 223 -34.39 -17.83 -13.70
N PHE A 224 -34.44 -16.67 -13.04
CA PHE A 224 -33.67 -16.42 -11.82
C PHE A 224 -34.03 -17.32 -10.64
N HIS A 225 -35.22 -17.91 -10.63
CA HIS A 225 -35.66 -18.81 -9.55
C HIS A 225 -35.76 -20.29 -9.97
N ASN A 226 -35.47 -20.62 -11.23
CA ASN A 226 -35.45 -21.99 -11.74
C ASN A 226 -34.05 -22.62 -11.71
N PHE A 227 -33.01 -21.82 -11.47
CA PHE A 227 -31.62 -22.28 -11.39
C PHE A 227 -31.00 -21.95 -10.05
N LEU A 228 -30.04 -22.79 -9.64
CA LEU A 228 -29.12 -22.50 -8.54
C LEU A 228 -27.83 -21.93 -9.11
N PHE A 229 -27.38 -20.83 -8.54
CA PHE A 229 -26.21 -20.08 -9.01
C PHE A 229 -25.02 -20.27 -8.08
N ASN A 230 -23.82 -20.24 -8.65
CA ASN A 230 -22.58 -20.49 -7.91
C ASN A 230 -21.56 -19.36 -8.07
N THR A 231 -21.50 -18.73 -9.23
CA THR A 231 -20.52 -17.68 -9.54
C THR A 231 -21.14 -16.63 -10.44
N TYR A 232 -20.51 -15.47 -10.53
CA TYR A 232 -20.96 -14.37 -11.37
C TYR A 232 -19.76 -13.60 -11.93
N TYR A 233 -19.98 -12.88 -13.02
CA TYR A 233 -19.05 -11.90 -13.56
C TYR A 233 -19.82 -10.72 -14.16
N GLU A 234 -19.35 -9.50 -13.95
CA GLU A 234 -19.92 -8.30 -14.56
C GLU A 234 -19.01 -7.81 -15.68
N PHE A 235 -19.56 -7.63 -16.88
CA PHE A 235 -18.87 -7.00 -18.00
C PHE A 235 -19.79 -5.98 -18.67
N ASP A 236 -19.39 -4.71 -18.63
CA ASP A 236 -20.13 -3.58 -19.19
C ASP A 236 -21.61 -3.57 -18.72
N THR A 237 -22.56 -3.81 -19.62
CA THR A 237 -23.99 -3.81 -19.34
C THR A 237 -24.55 -5.20 -19.01
N ASN A 238 -23.74 -6.25 -19.10
CA ASN A 238 -24.15 -7.64 -18.91
C ASN A 238 -23.63 -8.21 -17.59
N LEU A 239 -24.49 -8.96 -16.90
CA LEU A 239 -24.15 -9.84 -15.79
C LEU A 239 -24.21 -11.28 -16.26
N TYR A 240 -23.15 -12.05 -16.01
CA TYR A 240 -23.04 -13.46 -16.36
C TYR A 240 -23.13 -14.25 -15.07
N PHE A 241 -24.12 -15.14 -14.95
CA PHE A 241 -24.31 -15.97 -13.77
C PHE A 241 -24.07 -17.43 -14.13
N GLY A 242 -23.08 -18.05 -13.48
CA GLY A 242 -22.77 -19.45 -13.62
C GLY A 242 -23.62 -20.33 -12.70
N THR A 243 -24.31 -21.32 -13.25
CA THR A 243 -25.21 -22.20 -12.50
C THR A 243 -24.52 -23.48 -12.02
N GLN A 244 -25.17 -24.18 -11.07
CA GLN A 244 -24.73 -25.51 -10.62
C GLN A 244 -24.95 -26.61 -11.65
N ASN A 245 -25.80 -26.38 -12.66
CA ASN A 245 -26.19 -27.39 -13.66
C ASN A 245 -25.69 -27.03 -15.08
N GLY A 246 -24.58 -26.28 -15.19
CA GLY A 246 -23.88 -26.08 -16.47
C GLY A 246 -24.44 -25.03 -17.43
N PHE A 247 -25.37 -24.19 -16.98
CA PHE A 247 -25.88 -23.05 -17.75
C PHE A 247 -25.23 -21.74 -17.32
N ILE A 248 -25.02 -20.83 -18.27
CA ILE A 248 -24.81 -19.41 -17.97
C ILE A 248 -26.10 -18.66 -18.26
N VAL A 249 -26.56 -17.89 -17.28
CA VAL A 249 -27.63 -16.92 -17.46
C VAL A 249 -26.99 -15.54 -17.62
N ILE A 250 -27.23 -14.90 -18.76
CA ILE A 250 -26.74 -13.56 -19.09
C ILE A 250 -27.90 -12.60 -18.90
N TYR A 251 -27.76 -11.63 -17.99
CA TYR A 251 -28.73 -10.56 -17.78
C TYR A 251 -28.20 -9.24 -18.31
N ASN A 252 -28.90 -8.66 -19.28
CA ASN A 252 -28.57 -7.32 -19.77
C ASN A 252 -29.27 -6.26 -18.92
N LYS A 253 -28.52 -5.45 -18.19
CA LYS A 253 -29.05 -4.41 -17.27
C LYS A 253 -29.89 -3.34 -17.98
N ARG A 254 -29.58 -3.04 -19.25
CA ARG A 254 -30.27 -2.01 -20.04
C ARG A 254 -31.59 -2.51 -20.62
N LEU A 255 -31.57 -3.69 -21.22
CA LEU A 255 -32.75 -4.33 -21.82
C LEU A 255 -33.63 -5.02 -20.77
N GLN A 256 -33.09 -5.28 -19.58
CA GLN A 256 -33.71 -6.05 -18.50
C GLN A 256 -34.19 -7.44 -18.93
N LYS A 257 -33.46 -8.07 -19.86
CA LYS A 257 -33.77 -9.40 -20.38
C LYS A 257 -32.65 -10.38 -20.08
N THR A 258 -33.04 -11.65 -20.01
CA THR A 258 -32.13 -12.77 -19.81
C THR A 258 -31.94 -13.58 -21.09
N LEU A 259 -30.74 -14.12 -21.25
CA LEU A 259 -30.37 -15.11 -22.26
C LEU A 259 -29.72 -16.30 -21.54
N ILE A 260 -30.03 -17.52 -21.95
CA ILE A 260 -29.41 -18.73 -21.40
C ILE A 260 -28.48 -19.31 -22.46
N VAL A 261 -27.26 -19.62 -22.04
CA VAL A 261 -26.28 -20.35 -22.85
C VAL A 261 -25.95 -21.66 -22.14
N ASP A 262 -26.12 -22.77 -22.87
CA ASP A 262 -25.81 -24.11 -22.38
C ASP A 262 -24.34 -24.45 -22.66
N PHE A 263 -23.61 -24.87 -21.63
CA PHE A 263 -22.21 -25.29 -21.73
C PHE A 263 -22.02 -26.80 -21.92
N SER A 264 -23.12 -27.53 -22.14
CA SER A 264 -23.19 -28.96 -22.46
C SER A 264 -22.53 -29.85 -21.39
N ASN A 265 -23.28 -30.84 -20.90
CA ASN A 265 -22.91 -31.82 -19.86
C ASN A 265 -23.24 -31.44 -18.40
N HIS A 266 -24.00 -30.36 -18.16
CA HIS A 266 -24.59 -30.02 -16.86
C HIS A 266 -23.65 -29.95 -15.64
N TYR A 267 -22.35 -29.74 -15.87
CA TYR A 267 -21.39 -29.62 -14.79
C TYR A 267 -21.44 -28.23 -14.14
N LYS A 268 -21.25 -28.18 -12.82
CA LYS A 268 -21.23 -26.95 -12.04
C LYS A 268 -20.21 -25.95 -12.60
N ILE A 269 -20.64 -24.73 -12.86
CA ILE A 269 -19.75 -23.62 -13.23
C ILE A 269 -19.09 -23.08 -11.96
N SER A 270 -17.78 -23.24 -11.87
CA SER A 270 -17.00 -22.94 -10.68
C SER A 270 -16.37 -21.55 -10.69
N GLY A 271 -16.08 -20.99 -11.87
CA GLY A 271 -15.54 -19.64 -12.00
C GLY A 271 -15.78 -19.03 -13.38
N ILE A 272 -15.93 -17.71 -13.42
CA ILE A 272 -16.02 -16.91 -14.64
C ILE A 272 -15.05 -15.75 -14.48
N GLU A 273 -14.06 -15.64 -15.38
CA GLU A 273 -13.04 -14.60 -15.31
C GLU A 273 -12.79 -13.97 -16.69
N LYS A 274 -12.44 -12.68 -16.70
CA LYS A 274 -12.12 -11.97 -17.94
C LYS A 274 -10.77 -12.42 -18.50
N PHE A 275 -10.78 -12.90 -19.73
CA PHE A 275 -9.57 -13.24 -20.46
C PHE A 275 -9.03 -12.03 -21.23
N ASP A 276 -9.86 -11.42 -22.06
CA ASP A 276 -9.56 -10.22 -22.84
C ASP A 276 -10.83 -9.36 -22.95
N ASP A 277 -10.81 -8.28 -23.74
CA ASP A 277 -11.97 -7.38 -23.83
C ASP A 277 -13.19 -8.04 -24.49
N ASN A 278 -13.03 -9.14 -25.22
CA ASN A 278 -14.10 -9.83 -25.93
C ASN A 278 -14.32 -11.27 -25.46
N LYS A 279 -13.55 -11.77 -24.49
CA LYS A 279 -13.59 -13.17 -24.05
C LYS A 279 -13.57 -13.35 -22.55
N LEU A 280 -14.36 -14.34 -22.12
CA LEU A 280 -14.35 -14.87 -20.76
C LEU A 280 -13.79 -16.30 -20.75
N ILE A 281 -13.08 -16.66 -19.67
CA ILE A 281 -12.83 -18.04 -19.30
C ILE A 281 -13.92 -18.50 -18.34
N ILE A 282 -14.51 -19.64 -18.63
CA ILE A 282 -15.53 -20.28 -17.80
C ILE A 282 -14.96 -21.62 -17.35
N ALA A 283 -14.69 -21.73 -16.06
CA ALA A 283 -14.22 -22.95 -15.44
C ALA A 283 -15.40 -23.79 -14.94
N THR A 284 -15.26 -25.11 -15.05
CA THR A 284 -16.26 -26.06 -14.59
C THR A 284 -15.66 -27.08 -13.63
N TYR A 285 -16.50 -27.59 -12.74
CA TYR A 285 -16.19 -28.73 -11.91
C TYR A 285 -16.72 -30.00 -12.59
N GLY A 286 -15.89 -30.57 -13.48
CA GLY A 286 -16.13 -31.86 -14.14
C GLY A 286 -15.83 -31.90 -15.64
N ASN A 287 -15.68 -30.74 -16.31
CA ASN A 287 -15.53 -30.67 -17.76
C ASN A 287 -14.50 -29.63 -18.24
N GLY A 288 -13.47 -29.33 -17.45
CA GLY A 288 -12.43 -28.41 -17.90
C GLY A 288 -12.90 -26.96 -17.93
N MET A 289 -12.41 -26.22 -18.93
CA MET A 289 -12.72 -24.80 -19.11
C MET A 289 -13.13 -24.46 -20.53
N PHE A 290 -13.86 -23.36 -20.69
CA PHE A 290 -14.37 -22.87 -21.95
C PHE A 290 -13.93 -21.44 -22.19
N ILE A 291 -13.69 -21.10 -23.45
CA ILE A 291 -13.53 -19.72 -23.91
C ILE A 291 -14.85 -19.28 -24.52
N PHE A 292 -15.42 -18.22 -23.97
CA PHE A 292 -16.69 -17.66 -24.39
C PHE A 292 -16.49 -16.27 -25.00
N ASP A 293 -17.02 -16.08 -26.21
CA ASP A 293 -17.01 -14.82 -26.94
C ASP A 293 -18.24 -14.00 -26.55
N ILE A 294 -17.97 -12.84 -25.97
CA ILE A 294 -18.95 -11.93 -25.37
C ILE A 294 -19.87 -11.33 -26.44
N GLU A 295 -19.33 -10.94 -27.59
CA GLU A 295 -20.13 -10.30 -28.65
C GLU A 295 -21.10 -11.28 -29.30
N LYS A 296 -20.66 -12.53 -29.50
CA LYS A 296 -21.45 -13.57 -30.17
C LYS A 296 -22.29 -14.39 -29.19
N ASN A 297 -22.14 -14.17 -27.89
CA ASN A 297 -22.73 -14.97 -26.82
C ASN A 297 -22.57 -16.49 -27.05
N LYS A 298 -21.36 -16.93 -27.44
CA LYS A 298 -21.12 -18.34 -27.79
C LYS A 298 -19.78 -18.87 -27.32
N ILE A 299 -19.74 -20.18 -27.18
CA ILE A 299 -18.51 -20.92 -26.90
C ILE A 299 -17.65 -20.92 -28.17
N VAL A 300 -16.40 -20.51 -28.03
CA VAL A 300 -15.41 -20.52 -29.12
C VAL A 300 -14.47 -21.71 -29.02
N LYS A 301 -14.13 -22.11 -27.79
CA LYS A 301 -13.19 -23.21 -27.56
C LYS A 301 -13.53 -23.92 -26.25
N HIS A 302 -13.45 -25.24 -26.28
CA HIS A 302 -13.46 -26.09 -25.10
C HIS A 302 -12.05 -26.63 -24.87
N ILE A 303 -11.56 -26.51 -23.63
CA ILE A 303 -10.28 -27.05 -23.21
C ILE A 303 -10.58 -28.13 -22.17
N ASN A 304 -10.51 -29.37 -22.63
CA ASN A 304 -10.65 -30.55 -21.78
C ASN A 304 -9.30 -31.24 -21.61
N HIS A 305 -8.87 -31.40 -20.38
CA HIS A 305 -7.63 -32.09 -20.04
C HIS A 305 -7.75 -32.68 -18.64
N GLU A 306 -7.18 -33.88 -18.42
CA GLU A 306 -7.33 -34.63 -17.17
C GLU A 306 -6.97 -33.81 -15.92
N LEU A 307 -5.88 -33.04 -16.00
CA LEU A 307 -5.40 -32.17 -14.92
C LEU A 307 -6.36 -31.04 -14.53
N ILE A 308 -7.24 -30.60 -15.43
CA ILE A 308 -8.20 -29.52 -15.16
C ILE A 308 -9.64 -30.02 -15.22
N LYS A 309 -9.88 -31.33 -15.10
CA LYS A 309 -11.25 -31.87 -15.15
C LYS A 309 -12.15 -31.24 -14.08
N TYR A 310 -11.64 -31.12 -12.85
CA TYR A 310 -12.37 -30.58 -11.69
C TYR A 310 -11.70 -29.29 -11.20
N ILE A 311 -12.15 -28.15 -11.73
CA ILE A 311 -11.60 -26.83 -11.38
C ILE A 311 -12.45 -26.22 -10.26
N ASN A 312 -11.83 -25.83 -9.15
CA ASN A 312 -12.50 -25.15 -8.04
C ASN A 312 -12.52 -23.63 -8.23
N SER A 313 -11.42 -23.06 -8.70
CA SER A 313 -11.27 -21.64 -8.97
C SER A 313 -10.16 -21.42 -10.02
N ILE A 314 -10.17 -20.23 -10.63
CA ILE A 314 -9.20 -19.82 -11.64
C ILE A 314 -8.64 -18.44 -11.33
N TYR A 315 -7.42 -18.20 -11.80
CA TYR A 315 -6.73 -16.91 -11.76
C TYR A 315 -6.03 -16.69 -13.11
N ILE A 316 -6.11 -15.48 -13.67
CA ILE A 316 -5.48 -15.15 -14.95
C ILE A 316 -4.37 -14.14 -14.68
N ASP A 317 -3.12 -14.50 -15.00
CA ASP A 317 -1.97 -13.62 -14.80
C ASP A 317 -1.88 -12.53 -15.89
N ARG A 318 -1.03 -11.50 -15.69
CA ARG A 318 -0.79 -10.43 -16.68
C ARG A 318 -0.30 -10.97 -18.04
N LYS A 319 0.31 -12.15 -18.06
CA LYS A 319 0.79 -12.84 -19.28
C LYS A 319 -0.26 -13.74 -19.92
N LYS A 320 -1.50 -13.69 -19.43
CA LYS A 320 -2.67 -14.44 -19.91
C LYS A 320 -2.56 -15.95 -19.75
N ASN A 321 -1.72 -16.46 -18.85
CA ASN A 321 -1.83 -17.86 -18.44
C ASN A 321 -2.99 -18.01 -17.45
N VAL A 322 -3.69 -19.13 -17.53
CA VAL A 322 -4.78 -19.48 -16.62
C VAL A 322 -4.25 -20.44 -15.57
N TRP A 323 -4.29 -20.03 -14.32
CA TRP A 323 -3.91 -20.82 -13.16
C TRP A 323 -5.17 -21.40 -12.52
N CYS A 324 -5.20 -22.71 -12.35
CA CYS A 324 -6.36 -23.45 -11.88
C CYS A 324 -6.06 -24.10 -10.54
N GLU A 325 -6.90 -23.81 -9.55
CA GLU A 325 -7.00 -24.64 -8.36
C GLU A 325 -7.87 -25.86 -8.69
N THR A 326 -7.35 -27.06 -8.42
CA THR A 326 -8.03 -28.32 -8.71
C THR A 326 -8.19 -29.14 -7.43
N GLU A 327 -8.74 -30.35 -7.53
CA GLU A 327 -8.80 -31.26 -6.40
C GLU A 327 -7.42 -31.72 -5.94
N LYS A 328 -6.49 -31.92 -6.89
CA LYS A 328 -5.12 -32.35 -6.62
C LYS A 328 -4.34 -31.27 -5.86
N SER A 329 -3.42 -31.68 -4.99
CA SER A 329 -2.46 -30.78 -4.34
C SER A 329 -1.57 -30.10 -5.37
N GLY A 330 -1.08 -28.89 -5.10
CA GLY A 330 -0.35 -28.08 -6.07
C GLY A 330 -1.24 -27.08 -6.81
N VAL A 331 -0.83 -26.70 -8.02
CA VAL A 331 -1.59 -25.80 -8.91
C VAL A 331 -1.39 -26.22 -10.36
N VAL A 332 -2.38 -26.02 -11.21
CA VAL A 332 -2.28 -26.32 -12.65
C VAL A 332 -2.22 -25.03 -13.44
N LYS A 333 -1.30 -24.91 -14.40
CA LYS A 333 -1.25 -23.79 -15.35
C LYS A 333 -1.70 -24.27 -16.72
N VAL A 334 -2.55 -23.49 -17.36
CA VAL A 334 -2.87 -23.55 -18.79
C VAL A 334 -2.19 -22.35 -19.44
N SER A 335 -1.33 -22.61 -20.44
CA SER A 335 -0.63 -21.55 -21.16
C SER A 335 -1.60 -20.61 -21.89
N SER A 336 -1.16 -19.40 -22.19
CA SER A 336 -1.96 -18.38 -22.89
C SER A 336 -2.45 -18.78 -24.29
N ASP A 337 -1.78 -19.73 -24.95
CA ASP A 337 -2.23 -20.33 -26.21
C ASP A 337 -3.19 -21.53 -26.04
N PHE A 338 -3.42 -21.92 -24.78
CA PHE A 338 -4.25 -23.04 -24.35
C PHE A 338 -3.81 -24.40 -24.91
N LYS A 339 -2.52 -24.56 -25.23
CA LYS A 339 -1.97 -25.82 -25.75
C LYS A 339 -1.25 -26.63 -24.68
N ASN A 340 -0.65 -25.97 -23.70
CA ASN A 340 0.13 -26.63 -22.65
C ASN A 340 -0.61 -26.54 -21.32
N VAL A 341 -0.86 -27.69 -20.70
CA VAL A 341 -1.46 -27.83 -19.37
C VAL A 341 -0.44 -28.54 -18.49
N LYS A 342 0.05 -27.86 -17.45
CA LYS A 342 1.12 -28.37 -16.59
C LYS A 342 0.75 -28.26 -15.13
N HIS A 343 0.97 -29.33 -14.38
CA HIS A 343 0.77 -29.39 -12.94
C HIS A 343 2.08 -29.08 -12.22
N TYR A 344 2.00 -28.21 -11.21
CA TYR A 344 3.12 -27.82 -10.36
C TYR A 344 2.85 -28.26 -8.93
N VAL A 345 3.85 -28.91 -8.37
CA VAL A 345 3.90 -29.30 -6.96
C VAL A 345 5.33 -29.10 -6.49
N GLN A 346 5.49 -28.73 -5.22
CA GLN A 346 6.78 -28.72 -4.55
C GLN A 346 6.79 -29.78 -3.46
N GLU A 347 7.96 -30.33 -3.18
CA GLU A 347 8.20 -30.99 -1.89
C GLU A 347 7.84 -30.00 -0.76
N VAL A 348 7.31 -30.51 0.35
CA VAL A 348 6.96 -29.70 1.52
C VAL A 348 7.83 -30.06 2.70
N ASP A 349 8.20 -29.03 3.45
CA ASP A 349 9.05 -29.15 4.63
C ASP A 349 8.39 -29.78 5.85
N VAL A 350 7.06 -29.81 5.85
CA VAL A 350 6.23 -30.27 6.96
C VAL A 350 4.99 -30.92 6.38
N THR A 351 4.64 -32.11 6.87
CA THR A 351 3.31 -32.70 6.68
C THR A 351 2.45 -32.29 7.87
N PRO A 352 1.45 -31.41 7.70
CA PRO A 352 0.69 -30.92 8.82
C PRO A 352 -0.17 -32.05 9.42
N ALA A 353 -0.15 -32.19 10.75
CA ALA A 353 -0.94 -33.20 11.48
C ALA A 353 -2.47 -32.98 11.34
N ILE A 354 -2.87 -31.75 11.04
CA ILE A 354 -4.24 -31.36 10.72
C ILE A 354 -4.19 -30.86 9.27
N GLN A 355 -4.95 -31.47 8.36
CA GLN A 355 -5.09 -30.95 7.00
C GLN A 355 -5.76 -29.57 7.05
N VAL A 356 -4.95 -28.52 7.11
CA VAL A 356 -5.42 -27.16 6.88
C VAL A 356 -5.80 -27.10 5.40
N ARG A 357 -7.09 -26.91 5.10
CA ARG A 357 -7.55 -26.65 3.73
C ARG A 357 -6.90 -25.35 3.25
N THR A 358 -5.80 -25.47 2.52
CA THR A 358 -5.08 -24.34 1.94
C THR A 358 -5.53 -24.22 0.50
N THR A 359 -5.96 -23.04 0.10
CA THR A 359 -6.28 -22.72 -1.29
C THR A 359 -5.04 -22.21 -1.99
N CYS A 360 -5.08 -22.17 -3.32
CA CYS A 360 -4.04 -21.45 -4.05
C CYS A 360 -4.14 -19.94 -3.73
N GLY A 361 -2.99 -19.26 -3.73
CA GLY A 361 -2.90 -17.83 -3.55
C GLY A 361 -1.99 -17.24 -4.62
N PHE A 362 -2.42 -16.15 -5.26
CA PHE A 362 -1.70 -15.55 -6.38
C PHE A 362 -1.50 -14.06 -6.15
N PHE A 363 -0.33 -13.55 -6.54
CA PHE A 363 -0.03 -12.13 -6.53
C PHE A 363 1.04 -11.81 -7.57
N GLU A 364 0.89 -10.72 -8.29
CA GLU A 364 1.87 -10.22 -9.26
C GLU A 364 2.50 -8.92 -8.77
N ASP A 365 3.83 -8.90 -8.64
CA ASP A 365 4.55 -7.73 -8.15
C ASP A 365 4.81 -6.66 -9.21
N GLU A 366 5.43 -5.55 -8.79
CA GLU A 366 5.84 -4.43 -9.62
C GLU A 366 6.91 -4.77 -10.68
N ASN A 367 7.53 -5.97 -10.60
CA ASN A 367 8.50 -6.46 -11.56
C ASN A 367 7.89 -7.56 -12.46
N ASP A 368 6.57 -7.69 -12.50
CA ASP A 368 5.81 -8.71 -13.24
C ASP A 368 6.21 -10.16 -12.86
N VAL A 369 6.61 -10.37 -11.61
CA VAL A 369 6.83 -11.71 -11.05
C VAL A 369 5.53 -12.20 -10.42
N LEU A 370 5.08 -13.38 -10.87
CA LEU A 370 3.94 -14.07 -10.29
C LEU A 370 4.40 -14.93 -9.11
N TRP A 371 3.86 -14.62 -7.93
CA TRP A 371 4.01 -15.36 -6.69
C TRP A 371 2.84 -16.31 -6.49
N VAL A 372 3.13 -17.53 -6.04
CA VAL A 372 2.14 -18.61 -5.96
C VAL A 372 2.26 -19.34 -4.61
N ILE A 373 1.17 -19.35 -3.84
CA ILE A 373 0.89 -20.39 -2.85
C ILE A 373 0.19 -21.54 -3.56
N MET A 374 0.68 -22.76 -3.34
CA MET A 374 0.09 -23.98 -3.87
C MET A 374 -0.84 -24.64 -2.85
N LYS A 375 -1.91 -25.28 -3.35
CA LYS A 375 -2.85 -26.05 -2.52
C LYS A 375 -2.13 -27.20 -1.80
N ASN A 376 -2.37 -27.33 -0.49
CA ASN A 376 -1.72 -28.28 0.42
C ASN A 376 -0.20 -28.08 0.58
N GLY A 377 0.30 -26.87 0.31
CA GLY A 377 1.67 -26.46 0.60
C GLY A 377 2.53 -26.22 -0.64
N GLY A 378 3.60 -25.46 -0.42
CA GLY A 378 4.48 -24.95 -1.48
C GLY A 378 4.28 -23.44 -1.67
N PHE A 379 5.40 -22.74 -1.86
CA PHE A 379 5.42 -21.30 -2.08
C PHE A 379 6.64 -20.92 -2.92
N GLY A 380 6.41 -20.07 -3.90
CA GLY A 380 7.46 -19.67 -4.82
C GLY A 380 7.02 -18.63 -5.82
N TYR A 381 7.86 -18.43 -6.82
CA TYR A 381 7.58 -17.55 -7.95
C TYR A 381 7.68 -18.32 -9.26
N TYR A 382 6.79 -17.99 -10.20
CA TYR A 382 6.78 -18.62 -11.50
C TYR A 382 7.82 -17.99 -12.43
N SER A 383 8.77 -18.81 -12.89
CA SER A 383 9.79 -18.42 -13.87
C SER A 383 9.40 -18.88 -15.26
N ASN A 384 9.23 -17.90 -16.17
CA ASN A 384 8.95 -18.19 -17.58
C ASN A 384 10.15 -18.82 -18.30
N LYS A 385 11.37 -18.64 -17.79
CA LYS A 385 12.59 -19.19 -18.41
C LYS A 385 12.72 -20.69 -18.19
N THR A 386 12.33 -21.15 -16.99
CA THR A 386 12.43 -22.56 -16.58
C THR A 386 11.09 -23.28 -16.66
N ASP A 387 9.99 -22.55 -16.89
CA ASP A 387 8.62 -23.05 -16.82
C ASP A 387 8.38 -23.82 -15.51
N ALA A 388 8.80 -23.22 -14.40
CA ALA A 388 8.76 -23.82 -13.07
C ALA A 388 8.32 -22.79 -12.02
N ILE A 389 7.73 -23.26 -10.93
CA ILE A 389 7.55 -22.46 -9.71
C ILE A 389 8.79 -22.68 -8.86
N GLU A 390 9.72 -21.73 -8.98
CA GLU A 390 11.00 -21.73 -8.26
C GLU A 390 10.75 -21.48 -6.77
N TYR A 391 11.55 -22.13 -5.92
CA TYR A 391 11.53 -21.85 -4.49
C TYR A 391 11.91 -20.39 -4.23
N PHE A 392 11.18 -19.71 -3.35
CA PHE A 392 11.45 -18.31 -3.05
C PHE A 392 12.87 -18.08 -2.49
N TYR A 393 13.25 -18.88 -1.47
CA TYR A 393 14.52 -18.69 -0.77
C TYR A 393 15.31 -19.99 -0.67
N ASN A 394 14.77 -20.98 0.06
CA ASN A 394 15.40 -22.27 0.25
C ASN A 394 14.48 -23.42 -0.19
N LYS A 395 15.07 -24.48 -0.76
CA LYS A 395 14.36 -25.74 -0.98
C LYS A 395 14.09 -26.41 0.38
N PRO A 396 13.01 -27.19 0.53
CA PRO A 396 12.86 -28.07 1.67
C PRO A 396 14.10 -28.91 1.97
N GLY A 397 14.44 -29.01 3.26
CA GLY A 397 15.63 -29.74 3.73
C GLY A 397 16.99 -29.06 3.51
N SER A 398 17.05 -27.83 2.98
CA SER A 398 18.31 -27.10 2.83
C SER A 398 18.92 -26.74 4.20
N ILE A 399 20.26 -26.78 4.31
CA ILE A 399 20.96 -26.54 5.59
C ILE A 399 20.82 -25.09 6.08
N ASP A 400 20.59 -24.16 5.17
CA ASP A 400 20.40 -22.73 5.37
C ASP A 400 18.90 -22.33 5.42
N LYS A 401 18.00 -23.30 5.64
CA LYS A 401 16.55 -23.09 5.69
C LYS A 401 16.17 -21.97 6.66
N LYS A 402 15.62 -20.89 6.12
CA LYS A 402 15.11 -19.75 6.88
C LYS A 402 13.63 -19.88 7.22
N MET A 403 12.85 -20.44 6.30
CA MET A 403 11.41 -20.58 6.46
C MET A 403 10.90 -21.90 5.88
N SER A 404 9.70 -22.30 6.31
CA SER A 404 8.96 -23.38 5.65
C SER A 404 8.32 -22.86 4.37
N ASN A 405 8.31 -23.66 3.32
CA ASN A 405 7.54 -23.36 2.11
C ASN A 405 6.04 -23.68 2.25
N TYR A 406 5.58 -24.13 3.43
CA TYR A 406 4.17 -24.26 3.76
C TYR A 406 3.63 -22.92 4.27
N VAL A 407 3.37 -22.00 3.34
CA VAL A 407 2.83 -20.65 3.62
C VAL A 407 1.30 -20.73 3.75
N ILE A 408 0.75 -20.11 4.79
CA ILE A 408 -0.69 -20.09 5.07
C ILE A 408 -1.33 -18.82 4.53
N CYS A 409 -0.73 -17.67 4.81
CA CYS A 409 -1.16 -16.39 4.28
C CYS A 409 0.03 -15.46 4.08
N PHE A 410 -0.11 -14.54 3.13
CA PHE A 410 0.85 -13.46 2.92
C PHE A 410 0.12 -12.16 2.61
N ILE A 411 0.79 -11.05 2.90
CA ILE A 411 0.44 -9.73 2.40
C ILE A 411 1.72 -9.05 1.92
N LYS A 412 1.68 -8.41 0.75
CA LYS A 412 2.72 -7.47 0.36
C LYS A 412 2.21 -6.06 0.65
N ASP A 413 2.94 -5.30 1.44
CA ASP A 413 2.57 -3.93 1.72
C ASP A 413 3.02 -2.97 0.61
N THR A 414 2.42 -1.77 0.61
CA THR A 414 2.73 -0.70 -0.35
C THR A 414 4.18 -0.21 -0.32
N THR A 415 4.95 -0.54 0.71
CA THR A 415 6.38 -0.19 0.83
C THR A 415 7.28 -1.26 0.20
N GLY A 416 6.70 -2.36 -0.27
CA GLY A 416 7.43 -3.47 -0.90
C GLY A 416 7.82 -4.57 0.08
N VAL A 417 7.41 -4.51 1.35
CA VAL A 417 7.70 -5.56 2.34
C VAL A 417 6.69 -6.69 2.19
N LEU A 418 7.18 -7.92 2.12
CA LEU A 418 6.36 -9.12 2.13
C LEU A 418 6.28 -9.66 3.55
N TRP A 419 5.06 -9.72 4.07
CA TRP A 419 4.75 -10.38 5.32
C TRP A 419 4.13 -11.73 4.98
N LEU A 420 4.66 -12.81 5.54
CA LEU A 420 4.10 -14.14 5.34
C LEU A 420 4.05 -14.90 6.65
N SER A 421 3.09 -15.79 6.78
CA SER A 421 3.05 -16.76 7.87
C SER A 421 3.28 -18.15 7.32
N THR A 422 4.07 -18.93 8.05
CA THR A 422 4.29 -20.34 7.74
C THR A 422 3.66 -21.21 8.83
N TYR A 423 3.41 -22.48 8.50
CA TYR A 423 2.76 -23.43 9.40
C TYR A 423 3.38 -23.44 10.81
N PHE A 424 2.63 -22.96 11.81
CA PHE A 424 2.97 -22.93 13.25
C PHE A 424 4.26 -22.20 13.63
N LYS A 425 4.70 -21.20 12.85
CA LYS A 425 5.97 -20.49 13.09
C LYS A 425 5.83 -18.98 13.18
N GLY A 426 4.67 -18.42 13.50
CA GLY A 426 4.57 -16.96 13.57
C GLY A 426 4.65 -16.30 12.18
N ILE A 427 5.34 -15.18 12.09
CA ILE A 427 5.37 -14.31 10.89
C ILE A 427 6.80 -14.04 10.47
N GLU A 428 7.06 -14.17 9.17
CA GLU A 428 8.27 -13.69 8.52
C GLU A 428 7.97 -12.34 7.85
N LYS A 429 8.76 -11.33 8.19
CA LYS A 429 8.82 -10.07 7.48
C LYS A 429 10.04 -10.08 6.57
N ILE A 430 9.80 -9.95 5.28
CA ILE A 430 10.80 -10.03 4.24
C ILE A 430 10.89 -8.68 3.54
N THR A 431 12.04 -8.05 3.69
CA THR A 431 12.36 -6.81 2.99
C THR A 431 13.22 -7.14 1.79
N PHE A 432 12.72 -6.90 0.58
CA PHE A 432 13.53 -7.01 -0.62
C PHE A 432 14.52 -5.84 -0.66
N LEU A 433 15.81 -6.16 -0.68
CA LEU A 433 16.86 -5.19 -0.91
C LEU A 433 16.94 -4.94 -2.40
N ASP A 434 15.93 -4.27 -2.93
CA ASP A 434 15.90 -3.92 -4.34
C ASP A 434 17.07 -2.98 -4.65
N THR A 435 17.74 -3.24 -5.76
CA THR A 435 18.85 -2.44 -6.30
C THR A 435 18.43 -1.05 -6.81
N LYS A 436 17.15 -0.70 -6.66
CA LYS A 436 16.57 0.61 -7.03
C LYS A 436 17.29 1.78 -6.36
N PHE A 437 17.87 1.58 -5.18
CA PHE A 437 18.68 2.60 -4.52
C PHE A 437 20.17 2.23 -4.58
N ARG A 438 20.95 3.06 -5.28
CA ARG A 438 22.41 2.99 -5.28
C ARG A 438 22.97 3.98 -4.29
N TYR A 439 23.76 3.49 -3.35
CA TYR A 439 24.49 4.32 -2.41
C TYR A 439 25.82 4.77 -3.04
N TYR A 440 26.03 6.09 -3.11
CA TYR A 440 27.28 6.68 -3.60
C TYR A 440 28.00 7.38 -2.44
N LYS A 441 29.21 6.93 -2.13
CA LYS A 441 30.11 7.67 -1.23
C LYS A 441 30.84 8.74 -2.05
N LEU A 442 30.81 9.98 -1.58
CA LEU A 442 31.54 11.09 -2.20
C LEU A 442 33.05 10.89 -2.06
N ASN A 443 33.48 10.34 -0.92
CA ASN A 443 34.84 9.92 -0.67
C ASN A 443 34.89 8.46 -0.18
N ASN A 444 35.40 7.56 -1.02
CA ASN A 444 35.51 6.13 -0.72
C ASN A 444 36.57 5.81 0.35
N ASN A 445 37.56 6.69 0.54
CA ASN A 445 38.68 6.48 1.46
C ASN A 445 38.49 7.16 2.82
N ALA A 446 37.30 7.72 3.07
CA ALA A 446 37.00 8.39 4.34
C ALA A 446 37.06 7.41 5.51
N LYS A 447 37.86 7.74 6.54
CA LYS A 447 37.98 6.95 7.77
C LYS A 447 36.98 7.40 8.85
N ASP A 448 36.46 8.62 8.75
CA ASP A 448 35.49 9.20 9.66
C ASP A 448 34.08 9.30 9.03
N ARG A 449 33.06 9.39 9.90
CA ARG A 449 31.66 9.50 9.48
C ARG A 449 31.28 10.87 8.90
N ILE A 450 32.05 11.92 9.18
CA ILE A 450 31.72 13.32 8.88
C ILE A 450 31.97 13.65 7.41
N THR A 451 33.01 13.05 6.82
CA THR A 451 33.45 13.29 5.43
C THR A 451 32.38 12.97 4.37
N ASN A 452 31.46 12.03 4.63
CA ASN A 452 30.35 11.69 3.73
C ASN A 452 28.98 12.13 4.28
N GLU A 453 28.92 12.89 5.37
CA GLU A 453 27.66 13.39 5.93
C GLU A 453 27.22 14.64 5.14
N VAL A 454 26.33 14.44 4.17
CA VAL A 454 25.81 15.52 3.30
C VAL A 454 24.90 16.47 4.08
N ARG A 455 25.10 17.78 3.88
CA ARG A 455 24.35 18.87 4.54
C ARG A 455 23.44 19.65 3.59
N CYS A 456 23.86 19.81 2.34
CA CYS A 456 23.09 20.49 1.33
C CYS A 456 23.25 19.76 -0.01
N LEU A 457 22.16 19.73 -0.77
CA LEU A 457 22.14 19.29 -2.16
C LEU A 457 21.51 20.42 -2.99
N PHE A 458 22.12 20.72 -4.13
CA PHE A 458 21.64 21.72 -5.06
C PHE A 458 21.97 21.27 -6.49
N GLU A 459 20.99 21.35 -7.40
CA GLU A 459 21.21 21.08 -8.82
C GLU A 459 21.27 22.40 -9.59
N ASP A 460 22.36 22.64 -10.31
CA ASP A 460 22.47 23.82 -11.15
C ASP A 460 21.77 23.64 -12.50
N ARG A 461 21.59 24.73 -13.25
CA ARG A 461 20.95 24.73 -14.59
C ARG A 461 21.65 23.85 -15.63
N LYS A 462 22.85 23.34 -15.35
CA LYS A 462 23.58 22.40 -16.22
C LYS A 462 23.39 20.95 -15.77
N GLU A 463 22.45 20.69 -14.87
CA GLU A 463 22.15 19.38 -14.28
C GLU A 463 23.37 18.79 -13.57
N ARG A 464 24.19 19.64 -12.94
CA ARG A 464 25.28 19.20 -12.05
C ARG A 464 24.79 19.27 -10.62
N LEU A 465 25.06 18.21 -9.85
CA LEU A 465 24.68 18.13 -8.45
C LEU A 465 25.83 18.64 -7.57
N TRP A 466 25.54 19.66 -6.78
CA TRP A 466 26.42 20.22 -5.75
C TRP A 466 26.04 19.61 -4.42
N ALA A 467 26.97 18.90 -3.78
CA ALA A 467 26.79 18.28 -2.48
C ALA A 467 27.78 18.86 -1.47
N SER A 468 27.28 19.55 -0.44
CA SER A 468 28.12 19.97 0.68
C SER A 468 28.15 18.91 1.77
N THR A 469 29.30 18.71 2.39
CA THR A 469 29.50 17.75 3.49
C THR A 469 29.86 18.46 4.78
N LYS A 470 29.65 17.77 5.91
CA LYS A 470 29.90 18.31 7.24
C LYS A 470 31.39 18.58 7.53
N ASP A 471 32.31 17.96 6.79
CA ASP A 471 33.75 18.30 6.82
C ASP A 471 34.08 19.62 6.09
N GLY A 472 33.07 20.30 5.52
CA GLY A 472 33.20 21.63 4.91
C GLY A 472 33.48 21.62 3.41
N LYS A 473 33.61 20.44 2.79
CA LYS A 473 33.81 20.33 1.33
C LYS A 473 32.51 20.51 0.56
N ILE A 474 32.65 20.97 -0.67
CA ILE A 474 31.62 20.94 -1.69
C ILE A 474 32.10 20.05 -2.84
N TYR A 475 31.29 19.07 -3.21
CA TYR A 475 31.50 18.17 -4.34
C TYR A 475 30.58 18.58 -5.47
N ILE A 476 31.11 18.70 -6.68
CA ILE A 476 30.32 18.88 -7.91
C ILE A 476 30.31 17.55 -8.64
N ILE A 477 29.13 17.04 -8.91
CA ILE A 477 28.89 15.70 -9.46
C ILE A 477 28.21 15.86 -10.83
N GLY A 478 28.78 15.19 -11.84
CA GLY A 478 28.25 15.21 -13.21
C GLY A 478 27.09 14.24 -13.43
N LYS A 479 26.48 14.30 -14.63
CA LYS A 479 25.39 13.41 -15.06
C LYS A 479 25.71 11.90 -14.99
N ASN A 480 27.00 11.54 -14.97
CA ASN A 480 27.47 10.16 -14.84
C ASN A 480 27.69 9.71 -13.37
N ASN A 481 27.22 10.51 -12.39
CA ASN A 481 27.41 10.31 -10.95
C ASN A 481 28.89 10.31 -10.50
N LYS A 482 29.81 10.87 -11.29
CA LYS A 482 31.21 11.05 -10.90
C LYS A 482 31.44 12.45 -10.35
N VAL A 483 32.25 12.54 -9.30
CA VAL A 483 32.76 13.82 -8.80
C VAL A 483 33.66 14.44 -9.86
N ILE A 484 33.29 15.63 -10.34
CA ILE A 484 34.04 16.43 -11.31
C ILE A 484 35.01 17.37 -10.59
N LYS A 485 34.59 17.95 -9.46
CA LYS A 485 35.41 18.88 -8.67
C LYS A 485 35.09 18.79 -7.19
N THR A 486 36.10 19.03 -6.36
CA THR A 486 35.97 19.17 -4.92
C THR A 486 36.76 20.40 -4.48
N PHE A 487 36.17 21.22 -3.61
CA PHE A 487 36.84 22.40 -3.07
C PHE A 487 36.27 22.76 -1.69
N PHE A 488 36.99 23.65 -1.00
CA PHE A 488 36.48 24.37 0.17
C PHE A 488 36.17 25.81 -0.25
N ILE A 489 35.19 26.45 0.41
CA ILE A 489 34.87 27.87 0.15
C ILE A 489 36.02 28.79 0.59
N LYS A 490 36.79 28.40 1.62
CA LYS A 490 38.03 29.06 2.08
C LYS A 490 39.14 28.01 2.27
N ALA A 491 40.39 28.48 2.35
CA ALA A 491 41.58 27.63 2.50
C ALA A 491 41.53 26.68 3.73
N GLU A 492 40.67 26.96 4.71
CA GLU A 492 40.40 26.08 5.86
C GLU A 492 38.88 25.86 6.05
N PRO A 493 38.46 24.72 6.65
CA PRO A 493 37.06 24.31 6.82
C PRO A 493 36.31 25.12 7.90
N THR A 494 36.24 26.44 7.72
CA THR A 494 35.71 27.38 8.72
C THR A 494 34.22 27.69 8.54
N GLY A 495 33.57 27.18 7.49
CA GLY A 495 32.14 27.32 7.25
C GLY A 495 31.55 26.18 6.42
N VAL A 496 30.64 25.40 7.01
CA VAL A 496 29.90 24.34 6.32
C VAL A 496 28.75 24.96 5.54
N ALA A 497 28.60 24.65 4.24
CA ALA A 497 27.47 25.11 3.44
C ALA A 497 26.19 24.34 3.84
N TYR A 498 25.15 25.08 4.19
CA TYR A 498 23.82 24.55 4.55
C TYR A 498 22.75 24.84 3.51
N SER A 499 22.96 25.86 2.67
CA SER A 499 22.05 26.22 1.59
C SER A 499 22.86 26.68 0.38
N ILE A 500 22.47 26.20 -0.81
CA ILE A 500 23.02 26.63 -2.09
C ILE A 500 21.82 26.85 -3.01
N ILE A 501 21.77 27.99 -3.69
CA ILE A 501 20.77 28.28 -4.72
C ILE A 501 21.45 28.89 -5.94
N GLN A 502 20.81 28.77 -7.10
CA GLN A 502 21.09 29.58 -8.28
C GLN A 502 19.87 30.43 -8.56
N ASP A 503 20.03 31.74 -8.52
CA ASP A 503 18.92 32.67 -8.73
C ASP A 503 18.47 32.72 -10.20
N LYS A 504 17.38 33.44 -10.50
CA LYS A 504 16.85 33.63 -11.86
C LYS A 504 17.85 34.27 -12.82
N ASN A 505 18.81 35.05 -12.33
CA ASN A 505 19.88 35.63 -13.15
C ASN A 505 21.06 34.67 -13.36
N GLY A 506 21.02 33.48 -12.78
CA GLY A 506 22.06 32.45 -12.92
C GLY A 506 23.19 32.58 -11.91
N GLN A 507 23.11 33.51 -10.97
CA GLN A 507 24.12 33.72 -9.94
C GLN A 507 23.93 32.70 -8.80
N ILE A 508 25.04 32.07 -8.39
CA ILE A 508 25.02 31.09 -7.30
C ILE A 508 25.33 31.76 -5.96
N TRP A 509 24.51 31.43 -4.97
CA TRP A 509 24.62 31.91 -3.59
C TRP A 509 24.80 30.73 -2.63
N ILE A 510 25.75 30.85 -1.71
CA ILE A 510 26.06 29.80 -0.72
C ILE A 510 25.93 30.36 0.69
N GLY A 511 24.99 29.80 1.45
CA GLY A 511 24.77 30.10 2.86
C GLY A 511 25.54 29.12 3.74
N THR A 512 26.34 29.64 4.67
CA THR A 512 27.19 28.82 5.54
C THR A 512 26.85 28.94 7.01
N LYS A 513 27.20 27.91 7.79
CA LYS A 513 27.25 27.98 9.25
C LYS A 513 28.53 28.69 9.69
N GLY A 514 28.40 29.94 10.10
CA GLY A 514 29.45 30.71 10.81
C GLY A 514 30.22 31.71 9.94
N GLN A 515 30.16 31.59 8.61
CA GLN A 515 30.90 32.46 7.69
C GLN A 515 30.01 33.36 6.83
N GLY A 516 28.70 33.39 7.07
CA GLY A 516 27.77 34.24 6.33
C GLY A 516 27.47 33.73 4.93
N LEU A 517 27.23 34.67 4.02
CA LEU A 517 26.79 34.43 2.64
C LEU A 517 27.98 34.56 1.69
N PHE A 518 28.08 33.67 0.73
CA PHE A 518 29.03 33.78 -0.36
C PHE A 518 28.32 33.90 -1.69
N LYS A 519 28.79 34.84 -2.51
CA LYS A 519 28.49 34.93 -3.93
C LYS A 519 29.60 34.24 -4.70
N VAL A 520 29.26 33.29 -5.54
CA VAL A 520 30.25 32.60 -6.40
C VAL A 520 30.56 33.50 -7.59
N ILE A 521 31.83 33.77 -7.86
CA ILE A 521 32.30 34.64 -8.96
C ILE A 521 33.22 33.84 -9.86
N GLY A 522 33.19 34.09 -11.17
CA GLY A 522 34.08 33.47 -12.14
C GLY A 522 33.32 32.65 -13.17
N ASN A 523 34.02 31.73 -13.83
CA ASN A 523 33.45 30.95 -14.91
C ASN A 523 32.90 29.62 -14.37
N TYR A 524 31.57 29.51 -14.38
CA TYR A 524 30.86 28.31 -13.92
C TYR A 524 31.10 27.09 -14.81
N ASP A 525 31.59 27.26 -16.04
CA ASP A 525 31.67 26.21 -17.06
C ASP A 525 32.91 25.36 -16.87
N ASN A 526 34.07 26.02 -16.73
CA ASN A 526 35.33 25.38 -16.38
C ASN A 526 35.53 25.24 -14.85
N LEU A 527 34.53 25.66 -14.06
CA LEU A 527 34.55 25.68 -12.60
C LEU A 527 35.67 26.53 -12.00
N ASP A 528 36.21 27.50 -12.74
CA ASP A 528 37.18 28.47 -12.22
C ASP A 528 36.44 29.55 -11.42
N ILE A 529 36.25 29.27 -10.13
CA ILE A 529 35.39 30.04 -9.24
C ILE A 529 36.16 30.60 -8.04
N THR A 530 35.78 31.81 -7.66
CA THR A 530 36.18 32.53 -6.46
C THR A 530 34.93 32.94 -5.67
N PHE A 531 35.09 33.52 -4.49
CA PHE A 531 33.96 33.85 -3.62
C PHE A 531 34.06 35.27 -3.07
N GLU A 532 32.99 36.04 -3.22
CA GLU A 532 32.78 37.30 -2.50
C GLU A 532 31.94 37.03 -1.25
N GLN A 533 32.40 37.52 -0.09
CA GLN A 533 31.85 37.17 1.22
C GLN A 533 31.07 38.34 1.83
N TYR A 534 29.85 38.06 2.30
CA TYR A 534 29.04 38.97 3.11
C TYR A 534 28.88 38.39 4.53
N ARG A 535 29.13 39.22 5.54
CA ARG A 535 29.05 38.85 6.96
C ARG A 535 28.25 39.88 7.75
N ASN A 536 27.82 39.48 8.94
CA ASN A 536 27.38 40.40 9.96
C ASN A 536 28.55 41.30 10.38
N ASN A 537 28.32 42.61 10.31
CA ASN A 537 29.18 43.64 10.84
C ASN A 537 28.38 44.43 11.89
N PRO A 538 28.70 44.30 13.19
CA PRO A 538 27.99 45.01 14.26
C PRO A 538 27.97 46.54 14.12
N PHE A 539 28.87 47.12 13.31
CA PHE A 539 28.97 48.55 13.05
C PHE A 539 28.26 49.00 11.76
N ASP A 540 27.70 48.07 10.97
CA ASP A 540 26.93 48.38 9.76
C ASP A 540 25.56 47.72 9.85
N ASN A 541 24.53 48.54 10.13
CA ASN A 541 23.16 48.08 10.23
C ASN A 541 22.62 47.50 8.91
N ASN A 542 23.24 47.79 7.76
CA ASN A 542 22.87 47.24 6.44
C ASN A 542 23.59 45.93 6.11
N SER A 543 24.36 45.38 7.05
CA SER A 543 24.99 44.06 6.92
C SER A 543 24.03 42.92 7.32
N LEU A 544 24.43 41.67 7.09
CA LEU A 544 23.65 40.49 7.52
C LEU A 544 23.38 40.55 9.03
N SER A 545 22.22 40.10 9.49
CA SER A 545 21.90 40.07 10.93
C SER A 545 22.65 38.96 11.69
N ASN A 546 23.11 37.90 11.01
CA ASN A 546 23.87 36.81 11.61
C ASN A 546 24.67 36.03 10.55
N ASN A 547 25.77 35.39 10.97
CA ASN A 547 26.67 34.62 10.09
C ASN A 547 26.26 33.15 9.90
N ASN A 548 25.25 32.65 10.61
CA ASN A 548 24.75 31.29 10.47
C ASN A 548 23.58 31.24 9.49
N ILE A 549 23.84 31.01 8.21
CA ILE A 549 22.81 30.94 7.16
C ILE A 549 22.40 29.50 6.94
N TYR A 550 21.11 29.20 7.13
CA TYR A 550 20.55 27.85 6.98
C TYR A 550 19.62 27.71 5.78
N SER A 551 19.07 28.81 5.28
CA SER A 551 18.16 28.80 4.14
C SER A 551 18.33 30.05 3.30
N ILE A 552 18.30 29.89 1.98
CA ILE A 552 18.20 30.98 1.02
C ILE A 552 17.00 30.65 0.12
N LEU A 553 16.16 31.64 -0.13
CA LEU A 553 14.96 31.53 -0.95
C LEU A 553 14.93 32.69 -1.93
N GLU A 554 14.81 32.39 -3.22
CA GLU A 554 14.39 33.38 -4.21
C GLU A 554 12.86 33.32 -4.35
N ASP A 555 12.19 34.44 -4.17
CA ASP A 555 10.73 34.49 -4.31
C ASP A 555 10.26 34.68 -5.78
N THR A 556 8.96 34.60 -6.01
CA THR A 556 8.33 34.78 -7.33
C THR A 556 8.70 36.10 -7.98
N LYS A 557 9.03 37.14 -7.21
CA LYS A 557 9.44 38.47 -7.67
C LYS A 557 10.95 38.61 -7.87
N GLY A 558 11.74 37.56 -7.66
CA GLY A 558 13.19 37.56 -7.83
C GLY A 558 13.95 38.18 -6.67
N ARG A 559 13.31 38.35 -5.50
CA ARG A 559 13.98 38.84 -4.29
C ARG A 559 14.60 37.68 -3.54
N ILE A 560 15.78 37.90 -2.98
CA ILE A 560 16.52 36.89 -2.23
C ILE A 560 16.32 37.11 -0.73
N TRP A 561 15.72 36.11 -0.09
CA TRP A 561 15.48 36.02 1.34
C TRP A 561 16.47 35.05 1.99
N ILE A 562 17.04 35.46 3.11
CA ILE A 562 18.08 34.71 3.82
C ILE A 562 17.59 34.42 5.23
N GLY A 563 17.45 33.14 5.55
CA GLY A 563 17.08 32.64 6.86
C GLY A 563 18.31 32.33 7.68
N THR A 564 18.47 33.02 8.82
CA THR A 564 19.62 32.83 9.70
C THR A 564 19.27 32.13 11.01
N TYR A 565 20.23 31.39 11.56
CA TYR A 565 20.15 30.78 12.88
C TYR A 565 20.81 31.71 13.91
N GLY A 566 20.02 32.68 14.38
CA GLY A 566 20.40 33.66 15.41
C GLY A 566 19.95 35.09 15.09
N GLY A 567 19.64 35.41 13.82
CA GLY A 567 19.28 36.76 13.38
C GLY A 567 18.01 36.85 12.54
N GLY A 568 17.17 35.81 12.49
CA GLY A 568 15.93 35.82 11.73
C GLY A 568 16.13 36.01 10.23
N ILE A 569 15.17 36.66 9.57
CA ILE A 569 15.16 36.89 8.12
C ILE A 569 16.01 38.10 7.73
N ASN A 570 16.65 38.02 6.57
CA ASN A 570 17.27 39.15 5.87
C ASN A 570 16.73 39.19 4.44
N LEU A 571 16.39 40.37 3.94
CA LEU A 571 16.09 40.63 2.53
C LEU A 571 17.32 41.26 1.89
N MET A 572 17.86 40.61 0.87
CA MET A 572 19.01 41.10 0.12
C MET A 572 18.54 42.04 -0.99
N LEU A 573 19.10 43.25 -1.02
CA LEU A 573 18.81 44.27 -2.03
C LEU A 573 20.10 44.74 -2.68
N ASN A 574 20.02 45.09 -3.97
CA ASN A 574 21.10 45.77 -4.67
C ASN A 574 20.76 47.26 -4.76
N GLN A 575 21.53 48.11 -4.07
CA GLN A 575 21.37 49.55 -4.08
C GLN A 575 22.62 50.19 -4.70
N ASN A 576 22.49 50.75 -5.90
CA ASN A 576 23.58 51.40 -6.64
C ASN A 576 24.81 50.50 -6.85
N GLY A 577 24.60 49.21 -7.13
CA GLY A 577 25.68 48.24 -7.35
C GLY A 577 26.26 47.65 -6.06
N LYS A 578 25.80 48.09 -4.88
CA LYS A 578 26.19 47.54 -3.57
C LYS A 578 25.09 46.66 -3.00
N ILE A 579 25.46 45.48 -2.52
CA ILE A 579 24.53 44.60 -1.81
C ILE A 579 24.37 45.08 -0.36
N ILE A 580 23.10 45.21 0.05
CA ILE A 580 22.70 45.52 1.42
C ILE A 580 21.63 44.54 1.90
N PHE A 581 21.46 44.45 3.23
CA PHE A 581 20.51 43.55 3.86
C PHE A 581 19.52 44.32 4.74
N LYS A 582 18.23 44.19 4.45
CA LYS A 582 17.15 44.63 5.34
C LYS A 582 16.79 43.52 6.32
N ASN A 583 16.77 43.83 7.60
CA ASN A 583 16.52 42.88 8.69
C ASN A 583 15.90 43.60 9.90
N PHE A 584 15.60 42.86 10.97
CA PHE A 584 14.91 43.42 12.15
C PHE A 584 15.69 44.52 12.91
N ASN A 585 16.99 44.72 12.63
CA ASN A 585 17.78 45.79 13.25
C ASN A 585 17.62 47.14 12.52
N ASN A 586 17.23 47.13 11.24
CA ASN A 586 17.20 48.33 10.38
C ASN A 586 15.89 48.53 9.62
N SER A 587 14.97 47.57 9.73
CA SER A 587 13.65 47.49 9.13
C SER A 587 12.88 46.37 9.85
N PHE A 588 11.84 45.78 9.26
CA PHE A 588 11.05 44.65 9.79
C PHE A 588 10.79 44.76 11.31
N PHE A 589 10.47 45.96 11.81
CA PHE A 589 10.43 46.21 13.27
C PHE A 589 9.36 45.37 13.98
N ASN A 590 8.31 44.95 13.26
CA ASN A 590 7.26 44.06 13.74
C ASN A 590 7.63 42.56 13.69
N TYR A 591 8.86 42.22 13.30
CA TYR A 591 9.32 40.84 13.25
C TYR A 591 9.37 40.22 14.66
N PRO A 592 8.81 39.02 14.88
CA PRO A 592 8.77 38.39 16.21
C PRO A 592 10.14 37.79 16.59
N LYS A 593 11.15 38.64 16.83
CA LYS A 593 12.56 38.27 16.99
C LYS A 593 12.83 37.11 17.95
N TYR A 594 12.14 37.04 19.09
CA TYR A 594 12.37 35.99 20.10
C TYR A 594 11.83 34.60 19.72
N LYS A 595 10.88 34.56 18.80
CA LYS A 595 10.27 33.33 18.25
C LYS A 595 10.80 33.00 16.84
N GLY A 596 11.31 34.00 16.13
CA GLY A 596 11.79 33.91 14.75
C GLY A 596 13.30 33.89 14.56
N ASN A 597 14.11 34.18 15.58
CA ASN A 597 15.56 34.34 15.39
C ASN A 597 16.30 33.10 14.90
N GLN A 598 15.80 31.89 15.16
CA GLN A 598 16.46 30.63 14.79
C GLN A 598 15.74 29.94 13.61
N ILE A 599 16.03 30.38 12.39
CA ILE A 599 15.40 29.86 11.18
C ILE A 599 16.12 28.59 10.71
N ARG A 600 15.34 27.59 10.30
CA ARG A 600 15.80 26.34 9.68
C ARG A 600 15.55 26.30 8.18
N TYR A 601 14.41 26.82 7.73
CA TYR A 601 13.99 26.72 6.34
C TYR A 601 13.04 27.85 5.96
N LEU A 602 13.08 28.26 4.69
CA LEU A 602 12.18 29.22 4.08
C LEU A 602 11.49 28.56 2.87
N LEU A 603 10.20 28.82 2.70
CA LEU A 603 9.41 28.36 1.55
C LEU A 603 8.41 29.45 1.15
N GLN A 604 8.22 29.67 -0.16
CA GLN A 604 7.10 30.46 -0.65
C GLN A 604 5.96 29.55 -1.12
N ASP A 605 4.73 29.84 -0.72
CA ASP A 605 3.55 29.11 -1.19
C ASP A 605 2.97 29.68 -2.51
N ALA A 606 1.99 28.98 -3.08
CA ALA A 606 1.33 29.39 -4.33
C ALA A 606 0.52 30.70 -4.22
N LYS A 607 0.25 31.20 -3.00
CA LYS A 607 -0.38 32.50 -2.74
C LYS A 607 0.67 33.59 -2.47
N GLU A 608 1.92 33.32 -2.79
CA GLU A 608 3.09 34.18 -2.62
C GLU A 608 3.46 34.48 -1.16
N ASN A 609 2.87 33.81 -0.18
CA ASN A 609 3.27 34.00 1.22
C ASN A 609 4.58 33.26 1.49
N ILE A 610 5.38 33.82 2.39
CA ILE A 610 6.61 33.18 2.85
C ILE A 610 6.36 32.53 4.21
N TRP A 611 6.58 31.23 4.23
CA TRP A 611 6.64 30.39 5.41
C TRP A 611 8.08 30.30 5.92
N VAL A 612 8.24 30.53 7.22
CA VAL A 612 9.53 30.55 7.91
C VAL A 612 9.49 29.49 9.01
N ALA A 613 10.18 28.38 8.77
CA ALA A 613 10.34 27.31 9.76
C ALA A 613 11.40 27.70 10.80
N THR A 614 11.04 27.66 12.08
CA THR A 614 11.94 28.01 13.18
C THR A 614 12.02 26.88 14.21
N THR A 615 12.91 27.01 15.18
CA THR A 615 12.98 26.10 16.35
C THR A 615 11.85 26.32 17.36
N LYS A 616 11.06 27.37 17.16
CA LYS A 616 10.00 27.84 18.08
C LYS A 616 8.66 27.99 17.35
N GLY A 617 8.42 27.22 16.31
CA GLY A 617 7.19 27.18 15.54
C GLY A 617 7.36 27.67 14.11
N LEU A 618 6.26 28.14 13.54
CA LEU A 618 6.15 28.54 12.14
C LEU A 618 5.76 30.01 12.06
N ILE A 619 6.44 30.80 11.23
CA ILE A 619 6.03 32.17 10.95
C ILE A 619 5.54 32.26 9.51
N LEU A 620 4.43 32.96 9.29
CA LEU A 620 3.86 33.27 7.98
C LEU A 620 3.80 34.78 7.79
N PHE A 621 4.22 35.27 6.63
CA PHE A 621 3.99 36.65 6.23
C PHE A 621 3.82 36.77 4.72
N ASN A 622 3.15 37.83 4.28
CA ASN A 622 3.03 38.14 2.87
C ASN A 622 4.03 39.24 2.50
N PRO A 623 4.96 39.00 1.56
CA PRO A 623 6.00 39.95 1.23
C PRO A 623 5.60 40.94 0.13
N ASN A 624 4.31 41.08 -0.22
CA ASN A 624 3.89 41.93 -1.35
C ASN A 624 3.74 43.41 -1.02
N ASN A 625 3.71 43.76 0.27
CA ASN A 625 3.74 45.16 0.69
C ASN A 625 5.14 45.76 0.45
N ASN A 626 5.22 46.92 -0.21
CA ASN A 626 6.49 47.61 -0.42
C ASN A 626 6.96 48.35 0.86
N ASP A 627 6.08 48.49 1.85
CA ASP A 627 6.42 48.97 3.18
C ASP A 627 6.85 47.80 4.08
N PHE A 628 8.16 47.60 4.15
CA PHE A 628 8.81 46.52 4.89
C PHE A 628 8.52 46.55 6.39
N ASP A 629 8.34 47.74 6.97
CA ASP A 629 8.18 47.89 8.42
C ASP A 629 6.75 47.52 8.87
N ASN A 630 5.81 47.55 7.93
CA ASN A 630 4.41 47.20 8.13
C ASN A 630 4.04 45.76 7.73
N TYR A 631 5.03 44.87 7.60
CA TYR A 631 4.74 43.45 7.45
C TYR A 631 4.05 42.86 8.68
N LYS A 632 2.94 42.14 8.43
CA LYS A 632 2.24 41.36 9.45
C LYS A 632 2.79 39.94 9.47
N PHE A 633 3.30 39.53 10.63
CA PHE A 633 3.81 38.18 10.87
C PHE A 633 2.82 37.40 11.74
N PHE A 634 2.40 36.24 11.25
CA PHE A 634 1.57 35.29 12.00
C PHE A 634 2.45 34.18 12.52
N HIS A 635 2.34 33.87 13.81
CA HIS A 635 3.12 32.81 14.44
C HIS A 635 2.23 31.66 14.86
N TYR A 636 2.62 30.44 14.50
CA TYR A 636 1.96 29.20 14.86
C TYR A 636 2.88 28.36 15.74
N GLU A 637 2.34 27.83 16.83
CA GLU A 637 3.06 26.97 17.77
C GLU A 637 2.21 25.78 18.18
N LYS A 638 2.86 24.80 18.82
CA LYS A 638 2.20 23.68 19.47
C LYS A 638 1.45 24.19 20.70
N ILE A 639 0.16 23.87 20.76
CA ILE A 639 -0.71 24.19 21.90
C ILE A 639 -1.23 22.85 22.46
N PRO A 640 -0.88 22.50 23.71
CA PRO A 640 -1.36 21.26 24.33
C PRO A 640 -2.90 21.13 24.27
N GLY A 641 -3.39 19.96 23.85
CA GLY A 641 -4.82 19.68 23.73
C GLY A 641 -5.52 20.24 22.48
N ASN A 642 -4.84 21.07 21.67
CA ASN A 642 -5.41 21.61 20.43
C ASN A 642 -4.96 20.78 19.22
N ALA A 643 -5.89 20.00 18.65
CA ALA A 643 -5.66 19.17 17.46
C ALA A 643 -5.37 19.96 16.17
N GLN A 644 -5.64 21.27 16.14
CA GLN A 644 -5.35 22.15 15.01
C GLN A 644 -4.01 22.89 15.15
N SER A 645 -3.26 22.67 16.24
CA SER A 645 -1.95 23.28 16.46
C SER A 645 -0.81 22.44 15.87
N LEU A 646 0.43 22.94 15.90
CA LEU A 646 1.59 22.18 15.43
C LEU A 646 1.87 20.95 16.31
N GLY A 647 2.35 19.85 15.71
CA GLY A 647 2.78 18.66 16.44
C GLY A 647 4.10 18.84 17.22
N SER A 648 4.97 19.74 16.73
CA SER A 648 6.26 20.13 17.32
C SER A 648 6.59 21.57 16.95
N ASN A 649 7.33 22.26 17.82
CA ASN A 649 7.81 23.62 17.56
C ASN A 649 9.14 23.64 16.78
N ASP A 650 9.94 22.57 16.79
CA ASP A 650 11.18 22.52 16.01
C ASP A 650 10.87 22.05 14.59
N ILE A 651 10.72 23.01 13.67
CA ILE A 651 10.37 22.76 12.27
C ILE A 651 11.65 22.79 11.45
N ILE A 652 12.04 21.62 10.92
CA ILE A 652 13.30 21.48 10.18
C ILE A 652 13.12 21.85 8.69
N LYS A 653 11.97 21.50 8.10
CA LYS A 653 11.68 21.71 6.67
C LYS A 653 10.18 21.81 6.41
N ILE A 654 9.81 22.48 5.34
CA ILE A 654 8.43 22.62 4.82
C ILE A 654 8.44 22.06 3.38
N PHE A 655 7.37 21.35 3.01
CA PHE A 655 7.22 20.70 1.70
C PHE A 655 6.04 21.29 0.93
#